data_AF-A0A3R9KLD8-F1
#
_entry.id   AF-A0A3R9KLD8-F1
#
_cell.length_a   1.000
_cell.length_b   1.000
_cell.length_c   1.000
_cell.angle_alpha   90.00
_cell.angle_beta   90.00
_cell.angle_gamma   90.00
#
_symmetry.space_group_name_H-M   'P 1'
#
loop_
_entity.id
_entity.type
_entity.pdbx_description
1 polymer ?
#
loop_
_entity_poly.entity_id
_entity_poly.type
_entity_poly.pdbx_seq_one_letter_code
_entity_poly.pdbx_strand_id
1 'polypeptide(L)'
;MRFNQFSYLHVSHSQVLRELSQLGLKLAPEQASKKQLEQFVRWSFFTYKNTDYPLSVLAADKKTDLLAFFQSDRDLTPEIFYTVAFQLLGFNYLVDFEDAEQFRKKTGFPIIYGDLIENLYHLLNTRTKKGNTLINQLVSDGLISEDNHYHYFNGKSLATFSTHNVIREVVYVESRVDTDKDGLPDLVKVSIIRPCYDGQVPALMTASPYHQGTNDKASDKALYKMEGELEVKLPHTIELEEPKLNVVEPHGQAEVVSEAEEKLTHINSSYTLNDYFLPRGFANLYVSGVGTKDSQGLMTNGDYQQIEAYKNVIDWLNGRCRAFTDHTRKRQIKADWSNGKVATTGISYLGTMSNGLATTGVDGLEVIIAEAGISSWYNYYRENGLVTSPGGYPGEDFDSLAELTYSRNLLAGDYIRGNEAHQADLEKVKEQLDRKTGDYNQFWHDRNYLLNAHKVKAEVVFTHGSQDWNVKPLHVYQMFHALPAHLHKHLFFHHGAHVYMNNWQSIDFRESMNALLSKKLLGLTTDYQLPTVIWQDNTESQTWHSLDDFGKQDELHTFSLGTEEKVIQNQYDQKDFDRYGKTYQTFNTELYQGKANQITIDLPVTQDIHLNGRVELKLRVKSSTNKGLLSAQLLELGQKKYLQPYPAVLSARTIDNGRYHMLENLCELPFTPSAQRVITKGYLNLQNRNNLLLVEDITTDEWMDVQLELQPTIYKLKKGDTLRLVLYTTDFEITIRDNTDYHLTIDLTQSSITIPS
;
A
#
# COMPACT_ATOMS: atom_id res chain seq x y z
N MET A 1 -12.47 -12.38 14.84
CA MET A 1 -12.82 -10.97 14.64
C MET A 1 -12.53 -10.19 15.91
N ARG A 2 -11.77 -9.12 15.78
CA ARG A 2 -11.65 -8.01 16.73
C ARG A 2 -12.01 -6.72 15.99
N PHE A 3 -12.76 -5.83 16.62
CA PHE A 3 -13.16 -4.55 16.04
C PHE A 3 -12.05 -3.52 16.26
N ASN A 4 -11.58 -2.91 15.17
CA ASN A 4 -10.76 -1.71 15.21
C ASN A 4 -11.42 -0.73 14.24
N GLN A 5 -11.89 0.39 14.77
CA GLN A 5 -12.76 1.31 14.04
C GLN A 5 -12.15 2.70 14.03
N PHE A 6 -11.59 3.07 12.87
CA PHE A 6 -10.96 4.37 12.64
C PHE A 6 -11.85 5.29 11.80
N SER A 7 -12.91 4.74 11.18
CA SER A 7 -13.81 5.51 10.31
C SER A 7 -14.97 6.20 11.03
N TYR A 8 -15.28 5.82 12.27
CA TYR A 8 -16.44 6.34 12.98
C TYR A 8 -16.24 7.79 13.42
N LEU A 9 -17.14 8.67 13.00
CA LEU A 9 -17.16 10.06 13.41
C LEU A 9 -18.16 10.26 14.54
N HIS A 10 -17.69 10.72 15.71
CA HIS A 10 -18.61 11.15 16.76
C HIS A 10 -19.30 12.45 16.33
N VAL A 11 -20.63 12.49 16.39
CA VAL A 11 -21.44 13.65 15.98
C VAL A 11 -22.42 14.05 17.07
N SER A 12 -23.00 15.24 16.98
CA SER A 12 -23.99 15.69 17.96
C SER A 12 -25.25 14.81 17.94
N HIS A 13 -25.93 14.68 19.08
CA HIS A 13 -27.20 13.96 19.18
C HIS A 13 -28.25 14.43 18.16
N SER A 14 -28.30 15.75 17.90
CA SER A 14 -29.20 16.32 16.88
C SER A 14 -28.88 15.85 15.46
N GLN A 15 -27.59 15.67 15.15
CA GLN A 15 -27.13 15.14 13.88
C GLN A 15 -27.41 13.64 13.76
N VAL A 16 -27.25 12.88 14.84
CA VAL A 16 -27.68 11.46 14.90
C VAL A 16 -29.14 11.32 14.50
N LEU A 17 -30.04 12.05 15.16
CA LEU A 17 -31.48 12.00 14.88
C LEU A 17 -31.81 12.38 13.43
N ARG A 18 -31.15 13.43 12.91
CA ARG A 18 -31.32 13.89 11.53
C ARG A 18 -30.91 12.83 10.53
N GLU A 19 -29.72 12.25 10.68
CA GLU A 19 -29.19 11.25 9.75
C GLU A 19 -30.01 9.96 9.79
N LEU A 20 -30.43 9.48 10.97
CA LEU A 20 -31.35 8.34 11.08
C LEU A 20 -32.69 8.63 10.38
N SER A 21 -33.25 9.83 10.56
CA SER A 21 -34.49 10.21 9.89
C SER A 21 -34.34 10.30 8.37
N GLN A 22 -33.17 10.65 7.84
CA GLN A 22 -32.90 10.65 6.39
C GLN A 22 -32.89 9.22 5.82
N LEU A 23 -32.52 8.22 6.63
CA LEU A 23 -32.66 6.80 6.30
C LEU A 23 -34.09 6.26 6.48
N GLY A 24 -35.05 7.12 6.82
CA GLY A 24 -36.43 6.73 7.10
C GLY A 24 -36.67 6.16 8.51
N LEU A 25 -35.68 6.18 9.41
CA LEU A 25 -35.82 5.72 10.79
C LEU A 25 -36.03 6.91 11.74
N LYS A 26 -37.26 7.06 12.25
CA LYS A 26 -37.61 8.12 13.20
C LYS A 26 -37.71 7.55 14.62
N LEU A 27 -36.66 7.73 15.41
CA LEU A 27 -36.65 7.37 16.84
C LEU A 27 -36.95 8.60 17.70
N ALA A 28 -37.88 8.47 18.63
CA ALA A 28 -38.24 9.50 19.60
C ALA A 28 -37.40 9.35 20.88
N PRO A 29 -36.61 10.38 21.30
CA PRO A 29 -35.78 10.31 22.51
C PRO A 29 -36.58 10.03 23.80
N GLU A 30 -37.81 10.51 23.89
CA GLU A 30 -38.70 10.32 25.04
C GLU A 30 -39.30 8.90 25.12
N GLN A 31 -39.12 8.09 24.07
CA GLN A 31 -39.67 6.74 24.02
C GLN A 31 -38.80 5.76 24.82
N ALA A 32 -39.42 4.78 25.49
CA ALA A 32 -38.68 3.74 26.19
C ALA A 32 -37.69 3.01 25.27
N SER A 33 -36.46 2.77 25.77
CA SER A 33 -35.36 2.16 25.00
C SER A 33 -35.74 0.82 24.38
N LYS A 34 -36.50 -0.02 25.08
CA LYS A 34 -37.03 -1.27 24.54
C LYS A 34 -37.80 -1.07 23.23
N LYS A 35 -38.65 -0.03 23.16
CA LYS A 35 -39.46 0.28 21.98
C LYS A 35 -38.63 0.94 20.87
N GLN A 36 -37.62 1.73 21.22
CA GLN A 36 -36.64 2.25 20.24
C GLN A 36 -35.87 1.10 19.57
N LEU A 37 -35.41 0.11 20.35
CA LEU A 37 -34.74 -1.08 19.84
C LEU A 37 -35.67 -1.90 18.94
N GLU A 38 -36.92 -2.12 19.35
CA GLU A 38 -37.89 -2.83 18.51
C GLU A 38 -38.10 -2.13 17.15
N GLN A 39 -38.28 -0.81 17.16
CA GLN A 39 -38.42 -0.02 15.93
C GLN A 39 -37.19 -0.14 15.04
N PHE A 40 -35.98 -0.06 15.61
CA PHE A 40 -34.74 -0.22 14.85
C PHE A 40 -34.61 -1.62 14.23
N VAL A 41 -34.84 -2.67 15.01
CA VAL A 41 -34.72 -4.06 14.52
C VAL A 41 -35.73 -4.29 13.40
N ARG A 42 -37.00 -3.92 13.59
CA ARG A 42 -38.03 -4.04 12.55
C ARG A 42 -37.70 -3.24 11.29
N TRP A 43 -37.19 -2.02 11.46
CA TRP A 43 -36.74 -1.18 10.34
C TRP A 43 -35.56 -1.81 9.59
N SER A 44 -34.60 -2.43 10.28
CA SER A 44 -33.47 -3.11 9.63
C SER A 44 -33.90 -4.33 8.80
N PHE A 45 -35.04 -4.95 9.13
CA PHE A 45 -35.65 -6.03 8.36
C PHE A 45 -36.70 -5.53 7.34
N PHE A 46 -36.41 -4.40 6.67
CA PHE A 46 -37.30 -3.78 5.67
C PHE A 46 -37.68 -4.68 4.48
N THR A 47 -36.93 -5.76 4.25
CA THR A 47 -37.22 -6.77 3.21
C THR A 47 -38.39 -7.69 3.58
N TYR A 48 -38.87 -7.66 4.83
CA TYR A 48 -40.00 -8.45 5.32
C TYR A 48 -41.25 -7.58 5.48
N LYS A 49 -42.37 -8.00 4.86
CA LYS A 49 -43.68 -7.40 5.14
C LYS A 49 -44.16 -7.70 6.56
N ASN A 50 -43.96 -8.94 7.02
CA ASN A 50 -44.23 -9.34 8.40
C ASN A 50 -42.90 -9.43 9.16
N THR A 51 -42.58 -8.39 9.93
CA THR A 51 -41.33 -8.31 10.71
C THR A 51 -41.37 -9.14 11.99
N ASP A 52 -42.50 -9.72 12.39
CA ASP A 52 -42.53 -10.62 13.55
C ASP A 52 -41.69 -11.88 13.32
N TYR A 53 -41.65 -12.40 12.09
CA TYR A 53 -40.84 -13.57 11.77
C TYR A 53 -39.34 -13.35 12.01
N PRO A 54 -38.66 -12.36 11.41
CA PRO A 54 -37.24 -12.14 11.69
C PRO A 54 -36.97 -11.84 13.17
N LEU A 55 -37.88 -11.18 13.89
CA LEU A 55 -37.76 -11.03 15.35
C LEU A 55 -37.87 -12.37 16.09
N SER A 56 -38.76 -13.29 15.68
CA SER A 56 -38.89 -14.61 16.31
C SER A 56 -37.71 -15.55 16.04
N VAL A 57 -36.89 -15.25 15.03
CA VAL A 57 -35.66 -16.00 14.71
C VAL A 57 -34.47 -15.49 15.51
N LEU A 58 -34.49 -14.24 15.96
CA LEU A 58 -33.47 -13.66 16.84
C LEU A 58 -33.73 -14.04 18.31
N ALA A 59 -32.67 -14.09 19.10
CA ALA A 59 -32.76 -14.34 20.54
C ALA A 59 -32.54 -13.05 21.36
N ALA A 60 -33.28 -12.91 22.45
CA ALA A 60 -32.95 -11.95 23.51
C ALA A 60 -32.04 -12.60 24.58
N ASP A 61 -32.21 -13.89 24.82
CA ASP A 61 -31.38 -14.73 25.70
C ASP A 61 -31.56 -16.24 25.37
N LYS A 62 -30.96 -17.14 26.16
CA LYS A 62 -30.99 -18.60 25.97
C LYS A 62 -32.40 -19.24 25.98
N LYS A 63 -33.42 -18.54 26.48
CA LYS A 63 -34.77 -19.08 26.70
C LYS A 63 -35.86 -18.28 26.00
N THR A 64 -35.57 -17.08 25.51
CA THR A 64 -36.58 -16.17 24.95
C THR A 64 -36.12 -15.60 23.62
N ASP A 65 -36.93 -15.83 22.58
CA ASP A 65 -36.77 -15.15 21.29
C ASP A 65 -37.07 -13.65 21.41
N LEU A 66 -36.60 -12.87 20.45
CA LEU A 66 -36.65 -11.41 20.53
C LEU A 66 -38.09 -10.87 20.39
N LEU A 67 -38.96 -11.56 19.64
CA LEU A 67 -40.38 -11.17 19.54
C LEU A 67 -41.09 -11.33 20.89
N ALA A 68 -40.95 -12.49 21.53
CA ALA A 68 -41.52 -12.76 22.85
C ALA A 68 -40.93 -11.82 23.91
N PHE A 69 -39.65 -11.46 23.82
CA PHE A 69 -39.06 -10.43 24.67
C PHE A 69 -39.79 -9.10 24.50
N PHE A 70 -39.99 -8.60 23.27
CA PHE A 70 -40.67 -7.34 23.04
C PHE A 70 -42.13 -7.32 23.52
N GLN A 71 -42.81 -8.46 23.48
CA GLN A 71 -44.19 -8.63 23.96
C GLN A 71 -44.31 -8.82 25.49
N SER A 72 -43.20 -9.03 26.19
CA SER A 72 -43.18 -9.21 27.65
C SER A 72 -43.03 -7.89 28.41
N ASP A 73 -43.21 -7.92 29.73
CA ASP A 73 -42.96 -6.77 30.62
C ASP A 73 -41.48 -6.63 31.03
N ARG A 74 -40.57 -7.45 30.47
CA ARG A 74 -39.14 -7.42 30.81
C ARG A 74 -38.46 -6.16 30.28
N ASP A 75 -37.62 -5.53 31.09
CA ASP A 75 -36.81 -4.37 30.69
C ASP A 75 -35.65 -4.76 29.77
N LEU A 76 -35.23 -3.79 28.94
CA LEU A 76 -34.01 -3.91 28.14
C LEU A 76 -32.78 -3.77 29.05
N THR A 77 -31.92 -4.77 29.04
CA THR A 77 -30.65 -4.77 29.77
C THR A 77 -29.47 -4.66 28.79
N PRO A 78 -28.26 -4.27 29.26
CA PRO A 78 -27.06 -4.28 28.42
C PRO A 78 -26.81 -5.64 27.75
N GLU A 79 -27.00 -6.74 28.50
CA GLU A 79 -26.79 -8.10 28.00
C GLU A 79 -27.73 -8.43 26.83
N ILE A 80 -29.01 -8.06 26.94
CA ILE A 80 -29.99 -8.24 25.86
C ILE A 80 -29.62 -7.36 24.66
N PHE A 81 -29.25 -6.10 24.89
CA PHE A 81 -28.81 -5.20 23.82
C PHE A 81 -27.64 -5.78 23.04
N TYR A 82 -26.57 -6.22 23.72
CA TYR A 82 -25.39 -6.78 23.05
C TYR A 82 -25.73 -8.08 22.32
N THR A 83 -26.56 -8.94 22.92
CA THR A 83 -27.03 -10.18 22.27
C THR A 83 -27.74 -9.87 20.94
N VAL A 84 -28.61 -8.87 20.92
CA VAL A 84 -29.29 -8.42 19.69
C VAL A 84 -28.32 -7.76 18.72
N ALA A 85 -27.47 -6.84 19.18
CA ALA A 85 -26.52 -6.12 18.35
C ALA A 85 -25.56 -7.07 17.61
N PHE A 86 -25.00 -8.08 18.27
CA PHE A 86 -24.12 -9.05 17.63
C PHE A 86 -24.85 -9.90 16.58
N GLN A 87 -26.10 -10.29 16.82
CA GLN A 87 -26.89 -11.00 15.80
C GLN A 87 -27.17 -10.13 14.58
N LEU A 88 -27.46 -8.85 14.75
CA LEU A 88 -27.61 -7.90 13.63
C LEU A 88 -26.31 -7.71 12.85
N LEU A 89 -25.16 -7.83 13.51
CA LEU A 89 -23.84 -7.83 12.87
C LEU A 89 -23.46 -9.20 12.25
N GLY A 90 -24.38 -10.18 12.26
CA GLY A 90 -24.21 -11.48 11.63
C GLY A 90 -23.44 -12.51 12.45
N PHE A 91 -23.26 -12.30 13.75
CA PHE A 91 -22.77 -13.32 14.68
C PHE A 91 -23.92 -14.22 15.14
N ASN A 92 -23.65 -15.52 15.20
CA ASN A 92 -24.64 -16.52 15.61
C ASN A 92 -24.61 -16.70 17.12
N TYR A 93 -25.69 -16.30 17.81
CA TYR A 93 -25.86 -16.62 19.23
C TYR A 93 -25.90 -18.14 19.43
N LEU A 94 -25.27 -18.63 20.51
CA LEU A 94 -25.07 -20.06 20.83
C LEU A 94 -24.10 -20.82 19.90
N VAL A 95 -23.43 -20.13 18.97
CA VAL A 95 -22.37 -20.73 18.12
C VAL A 95 -21.10 -19.89 18.19
N ASP A 96 -21.19 -18.60 17.90
CA ASP A 96 -20.07 -17.67 18.01
C ASP A 96 -19.89 -17.17 19.45
N PHE A 97 -20.99 -17.02 20.20
CA PHE A 97 -20.99 -16.55 21.59
C PHE A 97 -22.23 -16.99 22.38
N GLU A 98 -22.10 -17.10 23.70
CA GLU A 98 -23.20 -17.38 24.64
C GLU A 98 -23.36 -16.33 25.75
N ASP A 99 -22.28 -15.60 26.06
CA ASP A 99 -22.19 -14.51 27.03
C ASP A 99 -21.80 -13.25 26.27
N ALA A 100 -22.72 -12.29 26.18
CA ALA A 100 -22.56 -11.13 25.31
C ALA A 100 -21.51 -10.16 25.85
N GLU A 101 -21.45 -9.95 27.17
CA GLU A 101 -20.44 -9.08 27.79
C GLU A 101 -19.01 -9.65 27.67
N GLN A 102 -18.85 -10.96 27.85
CA GLN A 102 -17.56 -11.63 27.60
C GLN A 102 -17.16 -11.48 26.13
N PHE A 103 -18.09 -11.69 25.20
CA PHE A 103 -17.83 -11.54 23.77
C PHE A 103 -17.50 -10.10 23.38
N ARG A 104 -18.19 -9.12 23.96
CA ARG A 104 -17.93 -7.69 23.80
C ARG A 104 -16.49 -7.33 24.17
N LYS A 105 -16.03 -7.77 25.35
CA LYS A 105 -14.64 -7.55 25.79
C LYS A 105 -13.64 -8.25 24.90
N LYS A 106 -13.89 -9.53 24.56
CA LYS A 106 -12.99 -10.35 23.72
C LYS A 106 -12.81 -9.78 22.32
N THR A 107 -13.87 -9.24 21.73
CA THR A 107 -13.84 -8.69 20.37
C THR A 107 -13.46 -7.23 20.32
N GLY A 108 -13.34 -6.53 21.46
CA GLY A 108 -13.08 -5.09 21.47
C GLY A 108 -14.23 -4.28 20.87
N PHE A 109 -15.48 -4.73 21.06
CA PHE A 109 -16.65 -4.07 20.48
C PHE A 109 -16.75 -2.60 20.91
N PRO A 110 -16.93 -1.65 19.96
CA PRO A 110 -16.71 -0.23 20.23
C PRO A 110 -17.87 0.45 20.97
N ILE A 111 -19.01 -0.22 21.12
CA ILE A 111 -20.22 0.37 21.71
C ILE A 111 -20.30 -0.01 23.19
N ILE A 112 -20.44 1.01 24.05
CA ILE A 112 -20.79 0.87 25.45
C ILE A 112 -22.27 1.23 25.60
N TYR A 113 -23.06 0.33 26.19
CA TYR A 113 -24.49 0.52 26.42
C TYR A 113 -24.76 1.79 27.24
N GLY A 114 -25.58 2.69 26.70
CA GLY A 114 -25.89 4.00 27.26
C GLY A 114 -27.11 4.61 26.57
N ASP A 115 -26.92 5.78 25.94
CA ASP A 115 -27.96 6.35 25.07
C ASP A 115 -28.22 5.39 23.90
N LEU A 116 -29.42 4.82 23.86
CA LEU A 116 -29.73 3.79 22.88
C LEU A 116 -29.76 4.33 21.45
N ILE A 117 -30.19 5.57 21.23
CA ILE A 117 -30.23 6.13 19.86
C ILE A 117 -28.81 6.28 19.34
N GLU A 118 -27.90 6.79 20.17
CA GLU A 118 -26.48 6.88 19.82
C GLU A 118 -25.83 5.51 19.62
N ASN A 119 -26.16 4.54 20.48
CA ASN A 119 -25.70 3.16 20.33
C ASN A 119 -26.19 2.52 19.01
N LEU A 120 -27.46 2.72 18.61
CA LEU A 120 -28.00 2.19 17.36
C LEU A 120 -27.40 2.89 16.13
N TYR A 121 -27.13 4.19 16.23
CA TYR A 121 -26.40 4.94 15.21
C TYR A 121 -24.96 4.44 15.04
N HIS A 122 -24.25 4.18 16.14
CA HIS A 122 -22.91 3.60 16.11
C HIS A 122 -22.94 2.17 15.57
N LEU A 123 -23.98 1.39 15.90
CA LEU A 123 -24.17 0.03 15.38
C LEU A 123 -24.28 0.02 13.85
N LEU A 124 -24.99 0.98 13.25
CA LEU A 124 -25.06 1.15 11.79
C LEU A 124 -23.67 1.38 11.17
N ASN A 125 -22.79 2.10 11.87
CA ASN A 125 -21.42 2.36 11.44
C ASN A 125 -20.43 1.23 11.76
N THR A 126 -20.87 0.16 12.42
CA THR A 126 -20.01 -0.94 12.85
C THR A 126 -19.97 -2.05 11.81
N ARG A 127 -18.78 -2.62 11.57
CA ARG A 127 -18.59 -3.74 10.63
C ARG A 127 -19.33 -4.99 11.09
N THR A 128 -19.99 -5.65 10.15
CA THR A 128 -20.55 -6.99 10.34
C THR A 128 -19.43 -8.03 10.28
N LYS A 129 -19.72 -9.25 10.73
CA LYS A 129 -18.84 -10.43 10.58
C LYS A 129 -18.40 -10.66 9.13
N LYS A 130 -19.19 -10.18 8.15
CA LYS A 130 -18.99 -10.31 6.70
C LYS A 130 -18.24 -9.13 6.05
N GLY A 131 -17.81 -8.14 6.82
CA GLY A 131 -16.87 -7.11 6.36
C GLY A 131 -17.48 -5.75 5.98
N ASN A 132 -18.73 -5.70 5.50
CA ASN A 132 -19.46 -4.43 5.33
C ASN A 132 -19.90 -3.87 6.69
N THR A 133 -19.91 -2.54 6.86
CA THR A 133 -20.70 -1.92 7.96
C THR A 133 -22.17 -2.25 7.81
N LEU A 134 -22.90 -2.28 8.93
CA LEU A 134 -24.33 -2.63 8.90
C LEU A 134 -25.11 -1.70 7.97
N ILE A 135 -24.83 -0.38 7.97
CA ILE A 135 -25.47 0.55 7.02
C ILE A 135 -25.16 0.22 5.57
N ASN A 136 -23.90 -0.10 5.24
CA ASN A 136 -23.52 -0.46 3.87
C ASN A 136 -24.22 -1.75 3.42
N GLN A 137 -24.38 -2.73 4.32
CA GLN A 137 -25.15 -3.94 4.06
C GLN A 137 -26.62 -3.61 3.77
N LEU A 138 -27.27 -2.80 4.62
CA LEU A 138 -28.69 -2.45 4.43
C LEU A 138 -28.92 -1.65 3.14
N VAL A 139 -28.01 -0.72 2.80
CA VAL A 139 -28.07 0.03 1.54
C VAL A 139 -27.91 -0.91 0.35
N SER A 140 -26.95 -1.83 0.41
CA SER A 140 -26.78 -2.89 -0.60
C SER A 140 -28.03 -3.73 -0.78
N ASP A 141 -28.75 -4.02 0.32
CA ASP A 141 -29.95 -4.85 0.34
C ASP A 141 -31.22 -4.12 -0.13
N GLY A 142 -31.18 -2.81 -0.41
CA GLY A 142 -32.36 -2.08 -0.87
C GLY A 142 -32.84 -0.92 -0.01
N LEU A 143 -32.20 -0.61 1.13
CA LEU A 143 -32.75 0.34 2.12
C LEU A 143 -33.03 1.73 1.53
N ILE A 144 -32.13 2.22 0.68
CA ILE A 144 -32.27 3.45 -0.11
C ILE A 144 -32.35 3.03 -1.59
N SER A 145 -33.04 3.78 -2.46
CA SER A 145 -33.03 3.55 -3.91
C SER A 145 -31.71 3.99 -4.56
N GLU A 146 -31.34 3.39 -5.70
CA GLU A 146 -30.29 3.93 -6.58
C GLU A 146 -30.84 5.12 -7.39
N ASP A 147 -30.97 6.29 -6.75
CA ASP A 147 -31.47 7.50 -7.39
C ASP A 147 -30.38 8.32 -8.08
N ASN A 148 -29.13 7.83 -8.09
CA ASN A 148 -27.94 8.50 -8.62
C ASN A 148 -27.69 9.88 -7.99
N HIS A 149 -28.01 10.04 -6.71
CA HIS A 149 -27.66 11.22 -5.93
C HIS A 149 -26.78 10.83 -4.75
N TYR A 150 -26.01 11.79 -4.24
CA TYR A 150 -25.24 11.55 -3.03
C TYR A 150 -26.17 11.47 -1.81
N HIS A 151 -26.09 10.34 -1.11
CA HIS A 151 -26.63 10.18 0.25
C HIS A 151 -25.46 9.99 1.21
N TYR A 152 -25.50 10.69 2.34
CA TYR A 152 -24.43 10.65 3.33
C TYR A 152 -24.91 10.05 4.64
N PHE A 153 -24.05 9.29 5.29
CA PHE A 153 -24.24 8.84 6.66
C PHE A 153 -22.89 8.82 7.39
N ASN A 154 -22.83 9.43 8.56
CA ASN A 154 -21.62 9.54 9.38
C ASN A 154 -20.39 10.05 8.61
N GLY A 155 -20.60 11.08 7.79
CA GLY A 155 -19.54 11.70 6.99
C GLY A 155 -19.10 10.92 5.75
N LYS A 156 -19.83 9.87 5.34
CA LYS A 156 -19.45 8.95 4.26
C LYS A 156 -20.53 8.91 3.17
N SER A 157 -20.12 8.82 1.91
CA SER A 157 -21.03 8.60 0.78
C SER A 157 -21.55 7.15 0.75
N LEU A 158 -22.85 6.99 0.53
CA LEU A 158 -23.54 5.70 0.45
C LEU A 158 -23.68 5.19 -0.99
N ALA A 159 -23.80 3.87 -1.16
CA ALA A 159 -23.93 3.20 -2.46
C ALA A 159 -25.32 3.44 -3.11
N THR A 160 -25.50 4.62 -3.69
CA THR A 160 -26.77 5.15 -4.22
C THR A 160 -26.70 5.53 -5.70
N PHE A 161 -25.54 5.34 -6.33
CA PHE A 161 -25.38 5.42 -7.79
C PHE A 161 -25.43 4.03 -8.40
N SER A 162 -26.23 3.87 -9.46
CA SER A 162 -26.42 2.59 -10.12
C SER A 162 -25.20 2.19 -10.94
N THR A 163 -24.68 1.00 -10.67
CA THR A 163 -23.55 0.43 -11.42
C THR A 163 -23.97 -0.24 -12.73
N HIS A 164 -25.28 -0.39 -12.98
CA HIS A 164 -25.82 -1.01 -14.19
C HIS A 164 -25.66 -0.13 -15.43
N ASN A 165 -25.78 1.18 -15.25
CA ASN A 165 -25.83 2.16 -16.34
C ASN A 165 -24.59 3.08 -16.36
N VAL A 166 -23.45 2.62 -15.85
CA VAL A 166 -22.22 3.43 -15.82
C VAL A 166 -21.75 3.77 -17.23
N ILE A 167 -21.22 4.99 -17.38
CA ILE A 167 -20.63 5.48 -18.61
C ILE A 167 -19.20 4.94 -18.69
N ARG A 168 -18.83 4.41 -19.86
CA ARG A 168 -17.55 3.75 -20.13
C ARG A 168 -16.97 4.31 -21.40
N GLU A 169 -15.92 5.11 -21.28
CA GLU A 169 -15.35 5.88 -22.39
C GLU A 169 -13.83 5.86 -22.38
N VAL A 170 -13.25 6.11 -23.54
CA VAL A 170 -11.80 6.27 -23.72
C VAL A 170 -11.54 7.63 -24.34
N VAL A 171 -10.49 8.29 -23.84
CA VAL A 171 -9.97 9.56 -24.38
C VAL A 171 -8.45 9.51 -24.42
N TYR A 172 -7.87 10.42 -25.22
CA TYR A 172 -6.43 10.54 -25.40
C TYR A 172 -5.96 11.92 -24.95
N VAL A 173 -5.40 12.00 -23.75
CA VAL A 173 -4.89 13.25 -23.19
C VAL A 173 -3.58 13.61 -23.89
N GLU A 174 -3.48 14.86 -24.36
CA GLU A 174 -2.25 15.38 -24.95
C GLU A 174 -1.28 15.74 -23.83
N SER A 175 -0.22 14.95 -23.65
CA SER A 175 0.79 15.26 -22.65
C SER A 175 1.61 16.50 -23.04
N ARG A 176 2.53 16.89 -22.17
CA ARG A 176 3.54 17.92 -22.45
C ARG A 176 4.94 17.34 -22.67
N VAL A 177 5.03 16.05 -22.98
CA VAL A 177 6.30 15.36 -23.23
C VAL A 177 6.34 14.81 -24.65
N ASP A 178 7.54 14.68 -25.20
CA ASP A 178 7.83 14.09 -26.52
C ASP A 178 8.96 13.07 -26.31
N THR A 179 8.57 11.88 -25.83
CA THR A 179 9.51 10.87 -25.36
C THR A 179 10.13 10.06 -26.50
N ASP A 180 9.45 9.96 -27.65
CA ASP A 180 9.98 9.34 -28.87
C ASP A 180 10.59 10.33 -29.88
N LYS A 181 10.53 11.63 -29.58
CA LYS A 181 11.18 12.74 -30.32
C LYS A 181 10.66 12.89 -31.74
N ASP A 182 9.38 12.65 -31.95
CA ASP A 182 8.72 12.80 -33.25
C ASP A 182 8.26 14.24 -33.54
N GLY A 183 8.46 15.16 -32.57
CA GLY A 183 8.10 16.57 -32.66
C GLY A 183 6.65 16.87 -32.27
N LEU A 184 5.91 15.88 -31.76
CA LEU A 184 4.56 16.02 -31.26
C LEU A 184 4.48 15.65 -29.77
N PRO A 185 3.57 16.26 -29.01
CA PRO A 185 3.33 15.81 -27.64
C PRO A 185 2.69 14.42 -27.62
N ASP A 186 3.18 13.52 -26.77
CA ASP A 186 2.68 12.16 -26.65
C ASP A 186 1.21 12.13 -26.21
N LEU A 187 0.37 11.36 -26.90
CA LEU A 187 -1.01 11.09 -26.47
C LEU A 187 -1.05 9.94 -25.46
N VAL A 188 -1.71 10.16 -24.32
CA VAL A 188 -1.87 9.18 -23.24
C VAL A 188 -3.32 8.69 -23.20
N LYS A 189 -3.50 7.37 -23.31
CA LYS A 189 -4.82 6.75 -23.18
C LYS A 189 -5.33 6.79 -21.74
N VAL A 190 -6.57 7.25 -21.59
CA VAL A 190 -7.32 7.26 -20.32
C VAL A 190 -8.59 6.43 -20.48
N SER A 191 -8.71 5.37 -19.70
CA SER A 191 -9.92 4.56 -19.56
C SER A 191 -10.80 5.13 -18.45
N ILE A 192 -12.05 5.49 -18.75
CA ILE A 192 -12.95 6.18 -17.81
C ILE A 192 -14.18 5.31 -17.55
N ILE A 193 -14.49 5.10 -16.27
CA ILE A 193 -15.75 4.51 -15.80
C ILE A 193 -16.37 5.49 -14.81
N ARG A 194 -17.51 6.08 -15.13
CA ARG A 194 -18.16 7.07 -14.25
C ARG A 194 -19.65 6.82 -14.08
N PRO A 195 -20.24 7.18 -12.94
CA PRO A 195 -21.67 7.08 -12.75
C PRO A 195 -22.41 8.12 -13.61
N CYS A 196 -23.68 7.84 -13.92
CA CYS A 196 -24.58 8.86 -14.45
C CYS A 196 -24.96 9.81 -13.33
N TYR A 197 -24.72 11.11 -13.50
CA TYR A 197 -25.07 12.14 -12.52
C TYR A 197 -25.39 13.45 -13.24
N ASP A 198 -26.45 14.14 -12.80
CA ASP A 198 -26.81 15.47 -13.28
C ASP A 198 -26.04 16.53 -12.47
N GLY A 199 -24.71 16.50 -12.64
CA GLY A 199 -23.76 17.29 -11.88
C GLY A 199 -22.33 16.81 -12.12
N GLN A 200 -21.39 17.36 -11.35
CA GLN A 200 -19.98 17.00 -11.47
C GLN A 200 -19.57 16.00 -10.40
N VAL A 201 -18.72 15.04 -10.76
CA VAL A 201 -18.17 14.02 -9.85
C VAL A 201 -16.65 14.15 -9.73
N PRO A 202 -16.07 13.79 -8.57
CA PRO A 202 -14.62 13.66 -8.44
C PRO A 202 -14.12 12.36 -9.08
N ALA A 203 -12.79 12.26 -9.24
CA ALA A 203 -12.14 11.13 -9.86
C ALA A 203 -11.16 10.40 -8.91
N LEU A 204 -11.18 9.07 -8.96
CA LEU A 204 -10.11 8.20 -8.46
C LEU A 204 -9.26 7.76 -9.63
N MET A 205 -8.01 8.23 -9.66
CA MET A 205 -7.06 7.98 -10.73
C MET A 205 -6.05 6.92 -10.34
N THR A 206 -6.00 5.84 -11.11
CA THR A 206 -4.97 4.81 -11.00
C THR A 206 -4.01 4.94 -12.18
N ALA A 207 -2.82 5.50 -11.91
CA ALA A 207 -1.72 5.58 -12.87
C ALA A 207 -0.98 4.24 -12.91
N SER A 208 -1.21 3.44 -13.95
CA SER A 208 -0.75 2.05 -14.02
C SER A 208 -0.14 1.73 -15.39
N PRO A 209 1.20 1.61 -15.47
CA PRO A 209 1.87 1.13 -16.68
C PRO A 209 1.46 -0.31 -17.05
N TYR A 210 0.95 -1.09 -16.10
CA TYR A 210 0.50 -2.47 -16.30
C TYR A 210 -0.91 -2.59 -16.90
N HIS A 211 -1.70 -1.50 -16.89
CA HIS A 211 -3.14 -1.57 -17.06
C HIS A 211 -3.56 -2.23 -18.40
N GLN A 212 -2.83 -1.92 -19.48
CA GLN A 212 -3.13 -2.43 -20.82
C GLN A 212 -2.42 -3.76 -21.15
N GLY A 213 -1.80 -4.40 -20.15
CA GLY A 213 -1.08 -5.67 -20.27
C GLY A 213 0.43 -5.51 -20.06
N THR A 214 1.09 -6.64 -19.77
CA THR A 214 2.54 -6.74 -19.57
C THR A 214 3.18 -7.67 -20.59
N ASN A 215 4.48 -7.49 -20.84
CA ASN A 215 5.26 -8.34 -21.74
C ASN A 215 6.23 -9.26 -20.97
N ASP A 216 5.66 -10.22 -20.26
CA ASP A 216 6.40 -11.10 -19.35
C ASP A 216 7.56 -11.82 -20.05
N LYS A 217 7.36 -12.26 -21.30
CA LYS A 217 8.41 -12.95 -22.08
C LYS A 217 9.64 -12.10 -22.34
N ALA A 218 9.45 -10.79 -22.57
CA ALA A 218 10.57 -9.89 -22.80
C ALA A 218 11.27 -9.53 -21.48
N SER A 219 10.48 -9.30 -20.42
CA SER A 219 10.99 -9.11 -19.05
C SER A 219 11.85 -10.29 -18.59
N ASP A 220 11.34 -11.53 -18.72
CA ASP A 220 12.05 -12.75 -18.33
C ASP A 220 13.38 -12.92 -19.09
N LYS A 221 13.40 -12.51 -20.36
CA LYS A 221 14.62 -12.55 -21.20
C LYS A 221 15.65 -11.49 -20.78
N ALA A 222 15.20 -10.40 -20.17
CA ALA A 222 16.05 -9.31 -19.69
C ALA A 222 16.61 -9.56 -18.28
N LEU A 223 16.19 -10.62 -17.57
CA LEU A 223 16.72 -10.95 -16.26
C LEU A 223 18.22 -11.25 -16.30
N TYR A 224 18.95 -10.65 -15.37
CA TYR A 224 20.38 -10.87 -15.22
C TYR A 224 20.67 -12.18 -14.49
N LYS A 225 21.76 -12.82 -14.89
CA LYS A 225 22.39 -13.82 -14.03
C LYS A 225 22.95 -13.14 -12.80
N MET A 226 22.71 -13.75 -11.64
CA MET A 226 23.19 -13.24 -10.37
C MET A 226 24.60 -13.72 -10.05
N GLU A 227 25.06 -14.81 -10.68
CA GLU A 227 26.43 -15.29 -10.59
C GLU A 227 27.40 -14.32 -11.29
N GLY A 228 28.40 -13.86 -10.55
CA GLY A 228 29.41 -12.93 -11.03
C GLY A 228 30.32 -12.50 -9.88
N GLU A 229 31.45 -11.88 -10.21
CA GLU A 229 32.35 -11.33 -9.19
C GLU A 229 31.89 -9.92 -8.80
N LEU A 230 32.01 -9.60 -7.50
CA LEU A 230 31.90 -8.23 -7.03
C LEU A 230 33.09 -7.43 -7.58
N GLU A 231 32.79 -6.40 -8.36
CA GLU A 231 33.79 -5.51 -8.94
C GLU A 231 34.47 -4.64 -7.88
N VAL A 232 35.76 -4.38 -8.09
CA VAL A 232 36.51 -3.39 -7.32
C VAL A 232 36.28 -2.03 -7.97
N LYS A 233 35.79 -1.07 -7.20
CA LYS A 233 35.52 0.28 -7.67
C LYS A 233 36.75 1.16 -7.53
N LEU A 234 36.96 2.06 -8.50
CA LEU A 234 37.97 3.10 -8.37
C LEU A 234 37.49 4.18 -7.39
N PRO A 235 38.33 4.68 -6.47
CA PRO A 235 37.94 5.75 -5.56
C PRO A 235 37.57 7.03 -6.31
N HIS A 236 36.39 7.58 -6.03
CA HIS A 236 35.91 8.83 -6.62
C HIS A 236 34.73 9.40 -5.84
N THR A 237 34.38 10.65 -6.14
CA THR A 237 33.14 11.28 -5.69
C THR A 237 32.16 11.32 -6.85
N ILE A 238 30.90 10.96 -6.59
CA ILE A 238 29.82 10.99 -7.57
C ILE A 238 29.28 12.42 -7.62
N GLU A 239 29.45 13.07 -8.75
CA GLU A 239 28.90 14.40 -9.03
C GLU A 239 27.53 14.27 -9.70
N LEU A 240 26.58 15.11 -9.29
CA LEU A 240 25.19 15.08 -9.76
C LEU A 240 24.75 16.47 -10.20
N GLU A 241 23.86 16.52 -11.18
CA GLU A 241 23.21 17.73 -11.64
C GLU A 241 21.74 17.77 -11.22
N GLU A 242 21.20 18.99 -11.08
CA GLU A 242 19.78 19.17 -10.81
C GLU A 242 18.92 18.64 -11.98
N PRO A 243 17.99 17.70 -11.74
CA PRO A 243 17.14 17.15 -12.79
C PRO A 243 16.31 18.22 -13.48
N LYS A 244 16.21 18.16 -14.82
CA LYS A 244 15.43 19.09 -15.64
C LYS A 244 14.36 18.35 -16.44
N LEU A 245 13.13 18.88 -16.42
CA LEU A 245 12.04 18.42 -17.25
C LEU A 245 11.88 19.36 -18.45
N ASN A 246 12.03 18.82 -19.66
CA ASN A 246 11.72 19.55 -20.88
C ASN A 246 10.26 19.29 -21.25
N VAL A 247 9.53 20.36 -21.55
CA VAL A 247 8.13 20.29 -21.97
C VAL A 247 7.95 20.78 -23.40
N VAL A 248 6.96 20.21 -24.08
CA VAL A 248 6.53 20.63 -25.42
C VAL A 248 5.19 21.35 -25.38
N GLU A 249 4.93 22.15 -26.41
CA GLU A 249 3.70 22.91 -26.55
C GLU A 249 2.61 22.11 -27.26
N PRO A 250 1.32 22.34 -26.94
CA PRO A 250 0.20 21.66 -27.60
C PRO A 250 0.24 21.83 -29.13
N HIS A 251 -0.06 20.77 -29.88
CA HIS A 251 0.02 20.77 -31.34
C HIS A 251 -1.35 20.96 -32.05
N GLY A 252 -1.44 21.90 -32.99
CA GLY A 252 -2.58 22.01 -33.92
C GLY A 252 -3.89 22.57 -33.33
N GLN A 253 -4.95 22.59 -34.15
CA GLN A 253 -6.31 23.01 -33.79
C GLN A 253 -7.27 21.82 -33.85
N ALA A 254 -8.32 21.84 -33.03
CA ALA A 254 -9.32 20.79 -32.95
C ALA A 254 -10.73 21.35 -32.76
N GLU A 255 -11.73 20.66 -33.29
CA GLU A 255 -13.15 20.93 -33.06
C GLU A 255 -13.56 20.35 -31.71
N VAL A 256 -14.26 21.13 -30.88
CA VAL A 256 -14.74 20.65 -29.57
C VAL A 256 -16.03 19.85 -29.75
N VAL A 257 -16.03 18.61 -29.28
CA VAL A 257 -17.19 17.70 -29.28
C VAL A 257 -17.63 17.36 -27.85
N SER A 258 -18.87 16.89 -27.70
CA SER A 258 -19.50 16.61 -26.39
C SER A 258 -19.44 15.14 -25.97
N GLU A 259 -19.10 14.22 -26.87
CA GLU A 259 -19.12 12.79 -26.61
C GLU A 259 -17.79 12.15 -27.01
N ALA A 260 -17.32 11.21 -26.19
CA ALA A 260 -16.22 10.33 -26.56
C ALA A 260 -16.67 9.35 -27.64
N GLU A 261 -15.74 8.97 -28.53
CA GLU A 261 -16.08 8.15 -29.70
C GLU A 261 -15.49 6.75 -29.63
N GLU A 262 -14.67 6.47 -28.62
CA GLU A 262 -14.28 5.12 -28.22
C GLU A 262 -14.98 4.74 -26.92
N LYS A 263 -15.66 3.60 -26.94
CA LYS A 263 -16.29 3.01 -25.75
C LYS A 263 -15.29 2.09 -25.06
N LEU A 264 -15.09 2.28 -23.76
CA LEU A 264 -14.29 1.36 -22.96
C LEU A 264 -15.00 0.00 -22.87
N THR A 265 -14.28 -1.07 -23.23
CA THR A 265 -14.78 -2.44 -23.20
C THR A 265 -14.41 -3.12 -21.87
N HIS A 266 -13.51 -4.10 -21.89
CA HIS A 266 -13.01 -4.78 -20.71
C HIS A 266 -11.70 -4.15 -20.26
N ILE A 267 -11.54 -4.02 -18.96
CA ILE A 267 -10.24 -3.75 -18.32
C ILE A 267 -9.71 -5.06 -17.73
N ASN A 268 -8.40 -5.27 -17.79
CA ASN A 268 -7.78 -6.51 -17.32
C ASN A 268 -7.96 -6.71 -15.80
N SER A 269 -7.87 -5.62 -15.03
CA SER A 269 -8.05 -5.60 -13.59
C SER A 269 -8.46 -4.21 -13.12
N SER A 270 -9.39 -4.13 -12.17
CA SER A 270 -9.75 -2.93 -11.40
C SER A 270 -9.19 -3.04 -9.99
N TYR A 271 -8.80 -1.90 -9.41
CA TYR A 271 -8.54 -1.87 -7.97
C TYR A 271 -9.89 -1.83 -7.25
N THR A 272 -10.14 -2.78 -6.36
CA THR A 272 -11.46 -2.95 -5.74
C THR A 272 -11.85 -1.83 -4.78
N LEU A 273 -10.89 -1.05 -4.25
CA LEU A 273 -11.23 0.20 -3.56
C LEU A 273 -11.90 1.20 -4.51
N ASN A 274 -11.45 1.30 -5.77
CA ASN A 274 -12.09 2.14 -6.76
C ASN A 274 -13.50 1.62 -7.09
N ASP A 275 -13.68 0.30 -7.16
CA ASP A 275 -15.00 -0.32 -7.37
C ASP A 275 -15.97 -0.07 -6.19
N TYR A 276 -15.45 0.06 -4.96
CA TYR A 276 -16.22 0.51 -3.79
C TYR A 276 -16.72 1.95 -3.94
N PHE A 277 -15.95 2.83 -4.57
CA PHE A 277 -16.30 4.25 -4.70
C PHE A 277 -17.20 4.57 -5.91
N LEU A 278 -17.20 3.74 -6.94
CA LEU A 278 -18.05 3.92 -8.12
C LEU A 278 -19.55 4.05 -7.79
N PRO A 279 -20.19 3.12 -7.04
CA PRO A 279 -21.60 3.28 -6.63
C PRO A 279 -21.81 4.38 -5.58
N ARG A 280 -20.73 5.03 -5.10
CA ARG A 280 -20.75 6.14 -4.13
C ARG A 280 -20.51 7.50 -4.81
N GLY A 281 -20.57 7.55 -6.14
CA GLY A 281 -20.53 8.79 -6.90
C GLY A 281 -19.12 9.27 -7.25
N PHE A 282 -18.15 8.37 -7.45
CA PHE A 282 -16.80 8.73 -7.88
C PHE A 282 -16.50 8.09 -9.24
N ALA A 283 -15.84 8.82 -10.14
CA ALA A 283 -15.36 8.28 -11.40
C ALA A 283 -14.06 7.49 -11.19
N ASN A 284 -13.90 6.36 -11.87
CA ASN A 284 -12.69 5.57 -11.89
C ASN A 284 -11.93 5.82 -13.19
N LEU A 285 -10.68 6.28 -13.08
CA LEU A 285 -9.79 6.53 -14.20
C LEU A 285 -8.62 5.58 -14.12
N TYR A 286 -8.35 4.87 -15.21
CA TYR A 286 -7.15 4.06 -15.36
C TYR A 286 -6.30 4.66 -16.47
N VAL A 287 -5.14 5.18 -16.10
CA VAL A 287 -4.24 5.90 -17.00
C VAL A 287 -3.04 5.01 -17.29
N SER A 288 -2.77 4.79 -18.58
CA SER A 288 -1.74 3.84 -18.99
C SER A 288 -0.35 4.47 -18.98
N GLY A 289 -0.23 5.75 -19.37
CA GLY A 289 1.04 6.48 -19.44
C GLY A 289 1.66 6.47 -20.85
N VAL A 290 2.86 7.03 -20.99
CA VAL A 290 3.67 6.94 -22.23
C VAL A 290 4.24 5.53 -22.42
N GLY A 291 4.50 5.13 -23.66
CA GLY A 291 5.10 3.81 -23.95
C GLY A 291 4.19 2.61 -23.70
N THR A 292 2.94 2.83 -23.30
CA THR A 292 1.95 1.76 -23.13
C THR A 292 1.05 1.60 -24.35
N LYS A 293 0.45 0.42 -24.49
CA LYS A 293 -0.52 0.11 -25.54
C LYS A 293 -1.57 1.22 -25.72
N ASP A 294 -1.82 1.58 -26.98
CA ASP A 294 -2.71 2.66 -27.44
C ASP A 294 -2.31 4.09 -27.00
N SER A 295 -1.27 4.27 -26.18
CA SER A 295 -0.60 5.57 -25.99
C SER A 295 0.56 5.73 -26.98
N GLN A 296 1.11 6.95 -27.07
CA GLN A 296 2.32 7.25 -27.82
C GLN A 296 3.57 7.25 -26.91
N GLY A 297 4.74 7.52 -27.48
CA GLY A 297 5.99 7.68 -26.74
C GLY A 297 6.72 6.40 -26.38
N LEU A 298 7.86 6.56 -25.71
CA LEU A 298 8.69 5.52 -25.12
C LEU A 298 8.39 5.33 -23.63
N MET A 299 8.75 4.17 -23.09
CA MET A 299 8.61 3.90 -21.66
C MET A 299 9.82 4.43 -20.89
N THR A 300 9.75 5.67 -20.41
CA THR A 300 10.86 6.32 -19.71
C THR A 300 11.05 5.84 -18.28
N ASN A 301 10.04 5.17 -17.71
CA ASN A 301 9.95 4.58 -16.38
C ASN A 301 10.50 5.47 -15.24
N GLY A 302 9.65 5.85 -14.31
CA GLY A 302 10.03 6.49 -13.06
C GLY A 302 10.52 7.94 -13.14
N ASP A 303 10.95 8.43 -14.30
CA ASP A 303 11.40 9.81 -14.48
C ASP A 303 10.24 10.81 -14.50
N TYR A 304 10.56 12.12 -14.47
CA TYR A 304 9.53 13.16 -14.48
C TYR A 304 8.82 13.33 -15.83
N GLN A 305 9.30 12.73 -16.93
CA GLN A 305 8.54 12.71 -18.18
C GLN A 305 7.32 11.81 -18.05
N GLN A 306 7.50 10.63 -17.44
CA GLN A 306 6.38 9.74 -17.12
C GLN A 306 5.41 10.40 -16.13
N ILE A 307 5.93 11.07 -15.10
CA ILE A 307 5.09 11.79 -14.13
C ILE A 307 4.30 12.92 -14.80
N GLU A 308 4.93 13.72 -15.68
CA GLU A 308 4.24 14.81 -16.39
C GLU A 308 3.10 14.27 -17.26
N ALA A 309 3.32 13.14 -17.96
CA ALA A 309 2.29 12.49 -18.76
C ALA A 309 1.04 12.11 -17.93
N TYR A 310 1.23 11.59 -16.72
CA TYR A 310 0.11 11.33 -15.80
C TYR A 310 -0.50 12.62 -15.22
N LYS A 311 0.34 13.61 -14.88
CA LYS A 311 -0.10 14.91 -14.36
C LYS A 311 -1.03 15.61 -15.36
N ASN A 312 -0.75 15.50 -16.65
CA ASN A 312 -1.57 16.15 -17.68
C ASN A 312 -3.00 15.61 -17.75
N VAL A 313 -3.28 14.39 -17.23
CA VAL A 313 -4.65 13.90 -17.05
C VAL A 313 -5.38 14.69 -15.96
N ILE A 314 -4.72 15.00 -14.85
CA ILE A 314 -5.27 15.86 -13.79
C ILE A 314 -5.49 17.28 -14.32
N ASP A 315 -4.55 17.80 -15.12
CA ASP A 315 -4.72 19.07 -15.81
C ASP A 315 -5.92 19.05 -16.78
N TRP A 316 -6.16 17.96 -17.52
CA TRP A 316 -7.33 17.82 -18.39
C TRP A 316 -8.64 17.81 -17.61
N LEU A 317 -8.70 17.07 -16.50
CA LEU A 317 -9.86 17.07 -15.58
C LEU A 317 -10.18 18.47 -15.02
N ASN A 318 -9.19 19.36 -15.01
CA ASN A 318 -9.31 20.74 -14.55
C ASN A 318 -9.32 21.76 -15.70
N GLY A 319 -9.46 21.34 -16.96
CA GLY A 319 -9.53 22.22 -18.12
C GLY A 319 -8.22 22.95 -18.49
N ARG A 320 -7.08 22.51 -17.95
CA ARG A 320 -5.73 23.06 -18.23
C ARG A 320 -4.96 22.27 -19.29
N CYS A 321 -5.50 21.14 -19.73
CA CYS A 321 -4.91 20.30 -20.77
C CYS A 321 -5.97 19.83 -21.79
N ARG A 322 -5.55 19.52 -23.01
CA ARG A 322 -6.43 19.00 -24.07
C ARG A 322 -6.48 17.48 -24.01
N ALA A 323 -7.63 16.93 -24.40
CA ALA A 323 -7.75 15.53 -24.76
C ALA A 323 -8.54 15.40 -26.05
N PHE A 324 -8.34 14.29 -26.76
CA PHE A 324 -8.96 14.00 -28.03
C PHE A 324 -9.77 12.71 -27.96
N THR A 325 -10.72 12.58 -28.88
CA THR A 325 -11.53 11.36 -29.02
C THR A 325 -10.76 10.23 -29.72
N ASP A 326 -9.71 10.56 -30.48
CA ASP A 326 -8.86 9.62 -31.22
C ASP A 326 -7.45 10.21 -31.50
N HIS A 327 -6.53 9.39 -32.02
CA HIS A 327 -5.16 9.81 -32.35
C HIS A 327 -5.04 10.83 -33.49
N THR A 328 -6.12 11.18 -34.20
CA THR A 328 -6.05 12.16 -35.30
C THR A 328 -5.92 13.60 -34.80
N ARG A 329 -6.17 13.85 -33.51
CA ARG A 329 -6.16 15.17 -32.85
C ARG A 329 -7.16 16.18 -33.43
N LYS A 330 -8.14 15.72 -34.21
CA LYS A 330 -9.11 16.62 -34.88
C LYS A 330 -10.29 17.01 -34.00
N ARG A 331 -10.65 16.16 -33.04
CA ARG A 331 -11.83 16.31 -32.19
C ARG A 331 -11.42 16.31 -30.73
N GLN A 332 -11.53 17.48 -30.10
CA GLN A 332 -11.20 17.71 -28.71
C GLN A 332 -12.40 17.42 -27.81
N ILE A 333 -12.15 16.76 -26.68
CA ILE A 333 -13.15 16.48 -25.64
C ILE A 333 -12.72 17.11 -24.30
N LYS A 334 -13.70 17.66 -23.57
CA LYS A 334 -13.50 18.26 -22.24
C LYS A 334 -14.03 17.32 -21.16
N ALA A 335 -13.46 17.39 -19.95
CA ALA A 335 -13.97 16.70 -18.76
C ALA A 335 -15.05 17.55 -18.04
N ASP A 336 -16.11 17.94 -18.74
CA ASP A 336 -17.19 18.77 -18.18
C ASP A 336 -17.97 18.09 -17.03
N TRP A 337 -18.00 16.76 -17.02
CA TRP A 337 -18.52 15.92 -15.94
C TRP A 337 -17.67 15.93 -14.66
N SER A 338 -16.42 16.40 -14.70
CA SER A 338 -15.51 16.35 -13.55
C SER A 338 -15.59 17.62 -12.71
N ASN A 339 -15.53 17.48 -11.38
CA ASN A 339 -15.39 18.63 -10.48
C ASN A 339 -13.93 19.09 -10.31
N GLY A 340 -12.98 18.47 -11.04
CA GLY A 340 -11.55 18.76 -10.98
C GLY A 340 -10.79 18.14 -9.80
N LYS A 341 -11.49 17.61 -8.79
CA LYS A 341 -10.86 16.99 -7.62
C LYS A 341 -10.53 15.52 -7.86
N VAL A 342 -9.27 15.17 -7.58
CA VAL A 342 -8.69 13.86 -7.85
C VAL A 342 -8.08 13.29 -6.58
N ALA A 343 -8.26 11.99 -6.38
CA ALA A 343 -7.36 11.20 -5.54
C ALA A 343 -6.68 10.11 -6.36
N THR A 344 -5.40 9.81 -6.08
CA THR A 344 -4.72 8.69 -6.72
C THR A 344 -4.74 7.44 -5.85
N THR A 345 -4.79 6.27 -6.48
CA THR A 345 -4.88 4.97 -5.78
C THR A 345 -4.04 3.88 -6.44
N GLY A 346 -3.60 2.91 -5.63
CA GLY A 346 -3.05 1.64 -6.08
C GLY A 346 -1.74 1.25 -5.42
N ILE A 347 -1.35 0.00 -5.64
CA ILE A 347 -0.13 -0.61 -5.07
C ILE A 347 1.07 -0.58 -6.00
N SER A 348 2.28 -0.65 -5.44
CA SER A 348 3.51 -0.90 -6.20
C SER A 348 3.83 0.30 -7.10
N TYR A 349 4.09 0.07 -8.39
CA TYR A 349 4.24 1.12 -9.41
C TYR A 349 3.10 2.16 -9.34
N LEU A 350 1.86 1.76 -9.03
CA LEU A 350 0.73 2.69 -8.92
C LEU A 350 0.89 3.63 -7.71
N GLY A 351 1.37 3.09 -6.58
CA GLY A 351 1.76 3.87 -5.40
C GLY A 351 2.99 4.73 -5.67
N THR A 352 3.93 4.24 -6.47
CA THR A 352 5.11 4.98 -6.95
C THR A 352 4.71 6.21 -7.77
N MET A 353 3.77 6.04 -8.71
CA MET A 353 3.23 7.16 -9.48
C MET A 353 2.46 8.14 -8.61
N SER A 354 1.76 7.65 -7.58
CA SER A 354 1.10 8.52 -6.58
C SER A 354 2.12 9.40 -5.84
N ASN A 355 3.26 8.83 -5.41
CA ASN A 355 4.36 9.61 -4.84
C ASN A 355 4.89 10.65 -5.82
N GLY A 356 5.27 10.24 -7.03
CA GLY A 356 5.81 11.14 -8.05
C GLY A 356 4.83 12.27 -8.41
N LEU A 357 3.55 11.97 -8.64
CA LEU A 357 2.52 12.96 -8.94
C LEU A 357 2.34 13.98 -7.82
N ALA A 358 2.33 13.54 -6.56
CA ALA A 358 2.21 14.44 -5.42
C ALA A 358 3.35 15.47 -5.38
N THR A 359 4.58 15.06 -5.73
CA THR A 359 5.75 15.95 -5.74
C THR A 359 5.73 17.00 -6.87
N THR A 360 4.77 16.93 -7.78
CA THR A 360 4.54 18.01 -8.76
C THR A 360 3.77 19.19 -8.17
N GLY A 361 3.05 18.99 -7.07
CA GLY A 361 2.16 19.99 -6.49
C GLY A 361 1.01 20.41 -7.41
N VAL A 362 0.60 19.54 -8.35
CA VAL A 362 -0.48 19.81 -9.32
C VAL A 362 -1.80 20.15 -8.63
N ASP A 363 -2.44 21.23 -9.08
CA ASP A 363 -3.72 21.66 -8.53
C ASP A 363 -4.84 20.68 -8.95
N GLY A 364 -5.74 20.35 -8.03
CA GLY A 364 -6.79 19.36 -8.22
C GLY A 364 -6.43 17.95 -7.70
N LEU A 365 -5.15 17.67 -7.43
CA LEU A 365 -4.76 16.47 -6.66
C LEU A 365 -4.92 16.75 -5.16
N GLU A 366 -5.98 16.23 -4.56
CA GLU A 366 -6.37 16.55 -3.18
C GLU A 366 -5.85 15.51 -2.17
N VAL A 367 -5.80 14.24 -2.58
CA VAL A 367 -5.38 13.12 -1.74
C VAL A 367 -4.56 12.13 -2.58
N ILE A 368 -3.49 11.56 -2.03
CA ILE A 368 -2.89 10.34 -2.58
C ILE A 368 -3.08 9.18 -1.61
N ILE A 369 -3.41 7.99 -2.15
CA ILE A 369 -3.42 6.72 -1.43
C ILE A 369 -2.32 5.86 -2.07
N ALA A 370 -1.10 6.01 -1.53
CA ALA A 370 0.09 5.35 -2.03
C ALA A 370 0.35 4.05 -1.26
N GLU A 371 0.04 2.92 -1.89
CA GLU A 371 0.18 1.60 -1.29
C GLU A 371 1.47 0.94 -1.78
N ALA A 372 2.36 0.50 -0.88
CA ALA A 372 3.66 -0.08 -1.21
C ALA A 372 4.39 0.67 -2.35
N GLY A 373 4.45 2.00 -2.28
CA GLY A 373 4.99 2.84 -3.35
C GLY A 373 6.48 3.11 -3.20
N ILE A 374 7.21 3.12 -4.31
CA ILE A 374 8.62 3.50 -4.37
C ILE A 374 8.73 5.04 -4.25
N SER A 375 9.68 5.52 -3.47
CA SER A 375 10.00 6.96 -3.32
C SER A 375 11.29 7.39 -4.03
N SER A 376 12.20 6.44 -4.25
CA SER A 376 13.47 6.59 -4.96
C SER A 376 13.78 5.26 -5.64
N TRP A 377 13.88 5.25 -6.97
CA TRP A 377 14.06 4.02 -7.74
C TRP A 377 15.40 3.32 -7.49
N TYR A 378 16.42 4.08 -7.07
CA TYR A 378 17.68 3.50 -6.61
C TYR A 378 17.44 2.46 -5.52
N ASN A 379 16.67 2.81 -4.49
CA ASN A 379 16.49 1.98 -3.30
C ASN A 379 15.68 0.69 -3.56
N TYR A 380 15.02 0.60 -4.73
CA TYR A 380 14.30 -0.59 -5.15
C TYR A 380 15.26 -1.64 -5.75
N TYR A 381 16.20 -1.20 -6.61
CA TYR A 381 17.15 -2.10 -7.30
C TYR A 381 18.58 -2.06 -6.74
N ARG A 382 18.85 -1.18 -5.77
CA ARG A 382 20.16 -0.93 -5.17
C ARG A 382 20.03 -0.65 -3.67
N GLU A 383 21.13 -0.82 -2.95
CA GLU A 383 21.25 -0.43 -1.55
C GLU A 383 22.72 -0.14 -1.22
N ASN A 384 23.03 1.04 -0.68
CA ASN A 384 24.36 1.43 -0.19
C ASN A 384 25.53 1.05 -1.12
N GLY A 385 25.43 1.44 -2.40
CA GLY A 385 26.44 1.19 -3.42
C GLY A 385 26.45 -0.23 -3.96
N LEU A 386 25.37 -0.99 -3.79
CA LEU A 386 25.29 -2.39 -4.19
C LEU A 386 24.07 -2.69 -5.05
N VAL A 387 24.21 -3.61 -6.00
CA VAL A 387 23.07 -4.21 -6.69
C VAL A 387 22.29 -5.10 -5.72
N THR A 388 21.02 -4.76 -5.49
CA THR A 388 20.11 -5.52 -4.64
C THR A 388 18.81 -5.74 -5.38
N SER A 389 18.52 -6.98 -5.75
CA SER A 389 17.26 -7.34 -6.38
C SER A 389 16.09 -7.12 -5.41
N PRO A 390 14.88 -6.78 -5.91
CA PRO A 390 13.68 -6.83 -5.09
C PRO A 390 13.45 -8.25 -4.55
N GLY A 391 12.97 -8.36 -3.31
CA GLY A 391 12.72 -9.65 -2.66
C GLY A 391 11.76 -10.51 -3.46
N GLY A 392 12.14 -11.76 -3.72
CA GLY A 392 11.41 -12.67 -4.60
C GLY A 392 11.80 -12.61 -6.09
N TYR A 393 12.57 -11.61 -6.53
CA TYR A 393 12.85 -11.34 -7.95
C TYR A 393 14.36 -11.24 -8.25
N PRO A 394 15.18 -12.27 -7.94
CA PRO A 394 16.61 -12.25 -8.22
C PRO A 394 16.88 -12.08 -9.73
N GLY A 395 17.72 -11.10 -10.08
CA GLY A 395 18.09 -10.82 -11.47
C GLY A 395 17.25 -9.73 -12.13
N GLU A 396 16.18 -9.26 -11.49
CA GLU A 396 15.42 -8.12 -11.97
C GLU A 396 16.23 -6.82 -11.84
N ASP A 397 16.11 -5.97 -12.85
CA ASP A 397 16.54 -4.56 -12.81
C ASP A 397 15.62 -3.70 -13.71
N PHE A 398 15.90 -2.41 -13.78
CA PHE A 398 15.05 -1.42 -14.42
C PHE A 398 14.73 -1.68 -15.90
N ASP A 399 15.66 -2.28 -16.65
CA ASP A 399 15.49 -2.64 -18.05
C ASP A 399 14.50 -3.80 -18.24
N SER A 400 14.51 -4.79 -17.35
CA SER A 400 13.50 -5.85 -17.35
C SER A 400 12.10 -5.29 -17.06
N LEU A 401 11.98 -4.31 -16.16
CA LEU A 401 10.74 -3.58 -15.91
C LEU A 401 10.32 -2.73 -17.12
N ALA A 402 11.27 -2.13 -17.85
CA ALA A 402 10.99 -1.41 -19.09
C ALA A 402 10.41 -2.33 -20.17
N GLU A 403 10.99 -3.51 -20.36
CA GLU A 403 10.43 -4.52 -21.26
C GLU A 403 9.05 -4.99 -20.78
N LEU A 404 8.87 -5.23 -19.47
CA LEU A 404 7.60 -5.67 -18.89
C LEU A 404 6.47 -4.67 -19.17
N THR A 405 6.76 -3.37 -19.09
CA THR A 405 5.74 -2.30 -19.12
C THR A 405 5.61 -1.61 -20.48
N TYR A 406 6.52 -1.83 -21.43
CA TYR A 406 6.41 -1.32 -22.80
C TYR A 406 5.37 -2.09 -23.62
N SER A 407 4.10 -1.91 -23.26
CA SER A 407 2.97 -2.67 -23.80
C SER A 407 2.57 -2.25 -25.22
N ARG A 408 3.15 -1.19 -25.79
CA ARG A 408 3.03 -0.89 -27.23
C ARG A 408 3.47 -2.07 -28.09
N ASN A 409 4.49 -2.81 -27.64
CA ASN A 409 4.98 -4.01 -28.33
C ASN A 409 3.98 -5.19 -28.33
N LEU A 410 2.90 -5.14 -27.54
CA LEU A 410 1.83 -6.14 -27.60
C LEU A 410 0.91 -5.94 -28.83
N LEU A 411 0.98 -4.78 -29.49
CA LEU A 411 0.29 -4.51 -30.75
C LEU A 411 1.25 -4.73 -31.91
N ALA A 412 0.98 -5.73 -32.75
CA ALA A 412 1.87 -6.10 -33.86
C ALA A 412 2.21 -4.92 -34.81
N GLY A 413 1.26 -4.03 -35.06
CA GLY A 413 1.49 -2.85 -35.89
C GLY A 413 2.42 -1.82 -35.24
N ASP A 414 2.30 -1.62 -33.93
CA ASP A 414 3.17 -0.72 -33.16
C ASP A 414 4.56 -1.34 -32.97
N TYR A 415 4.63 -2.65 -32.72
CA TYR A 415 5.90 -3.38 -32.69
C TYR A 415 6.69 -3.15 -33.99
N ILE A 416 6.06 -3.33 -35.16
CA ILE A 416 6.72 -3.15 -36.46
C ILE A 416 7.26 -1.72 -36.64
N ARG A 417 6.55 -0.71 -36.13
CA ARG A 417 6.93 0.70 -36.30
C ARG A 417 7.91 1.23 -35.26
N GLY A 418 7.77 0.78 -34.01
CA GLY A 418 8.39 1.41 -32.84
C GLY A 418 9.38 0.53 -32.07
N ASN A 419 9.45 -0.77 -32.35
CA ASN A 419 10.34 -1.66 -31.58
C ASN A 419 11.82 -1.31 -31.74
N GLU A 420 12.26 -0.88 -32.92
CA GLU A 420 13.66 -0.49 -33.15
C GLU A 420 14.07 0.68 -32.24
N ALA A 421 13.23 1.73 -32.17
CA ALA A 421 13.46 2.87 -31.29
C ALA A 421 13.45 2.46 -29.80
N HIS A 422 12.52 1.60 -29.41
CA HIS A 422 12.46 1.08 -28.04
C HIS A 422 13.72 0.28 -27.66
N GLN A 423 14.19 -0.62 -28.52
CA GLN A 423 15.40 -1.39 -28.24
C GLN A 423 16.64 -0.48 -28.18
N ALA A 424 16.72 0.53 -29.03
CA ALA A 424 17.80 1.52 -28.97
C ALA A 424 17.78 2.37 -27.69
N ASP A 425 16.59 2.66 -27.14
CA ASP A 425 16.44 3.32 -25.85
C ASP A 425 16.82 2.39 -24.68
N LEU A 426 16.39 1.12 -24.75
CA LEU A 426 16.69 0.12 -23.74
C LEU A 426 18.20 -0.12 -23.58
N GLU A 427 18.98 -0.10 -24.67
CA GLU A 427 20.44 -0.21 -24.56
C GLU A 427 21.06 0.97 -23.80
N LYS A 428 20.52 2.19 -23.95
CA LYS A 428 20.99 3.34 -23.14
C LYS A 428 20.62 3.16 -21.68
N VAL A 429 19.42 2.67 -21.39
CA VAL A 429 19.01 2.35 -20.02
C VAL A 429 20.01 1.37 -19.41
N LYS A 430 20.30 0.25 -20.08
CA LYS A 430 21.26 -0.77 -19.60
C LYS A 430 22.65 -0.20 -19.29
N GLU A 431 23.16 0.67 -20.15
CA GLU A 431 24.44 1.37 -19.90
C GLU A 431 24.36 2.25 -18.65
N GLN A 432 23.25 2.98 -18.46
CA GLN A 432 23.04 3.91 -17.35
C GLN A 432 22.72 3.23 -16.00
N LEU A 433 22.25 1.98 -15.99
CA LEU A 433 21.99 1.23 -14.75
C LEU A 433 23.25 0.99 -13.93
N ASP A 434 24.41 0.98 -14.59
CA ASP A 434 25.74 0.71 -14.02
C ASP A 434 25.73 -0.44 -12.99
N ARG A 435 25.22 -1.60 -13.42
CA ARG A 435 25.17 -2.81 -12.58
C ARG A 435 26.55 -3.30 -12.15
N LYS A 436 27.60 -2.92 -12.88
CA LYS A 436 28.98 -3.29 -12.54
C LYS A 436 29.37 -2.71 -11.18
N THR A 437 29.06 -1.45 -10.93
CA THR A 437 29.39 -0.79 -9.66
C THR A 437 28.24 -0.89 -8.66
N GLY A 438 26.98 -0.78 -9.11
CA GLY A 438 25.82 -0.61 -8.23
C GLY A 438 25.75 0.76 -7.54
N ASP A 439 26.57 1.71 -7.96
CA ASP A 439 26.62 3.05 -7.38
C ASP A 439 25.40 3.91 -7.76
N TYR A 440 25.17 4.93 -6.95
CA TYR A 440 24.24 6.00 -7.30
C TYR A 440 24.81 6.81 -8.47
N ASN A 441 23.94 7.35 -9.32
CA ASN A 441 24.36 8.17 -10.47
C ASN A 441 23.20 9.06 -10.93
N GLN A 442 23.40 9.84 -11.99
CA GLN A 442 22.37 10.77 -12.50
C GLN A 442 21.07 10.06 -12.92
N PHE A 443 21.15 8.87 -13.53
CA PHE A 443 19.97 8.11 -13.95
C PHE A 443 19.06 7.77 -12.77
N TRP A 444 19.65 7.40 -11.63
CA TRP A 444 18.95 7.17 -10.38
C TRP A 444 18.49 8.47 -9.72
N HIS A 445 19.25 9.55 -9.87
CA HIS A 445 18.92 10.87 -9.34
C HIS A 445 17.68 11.49 -9.99
N ASP A 446 17.55 11.36 -11.31
CA ASP A 446 16.39 11.82 -12.09
C ASP A 446 15.09 11.07 -11.70
N ARG A 447 15.22 9.97 -10.95
CA ARG A 447 14.16 9.07 -10.50
C ARG A 447 14.02 9.06 -8.97
N ASN A 448 14.44 10.14 -8.31
CA ASN A 448 14.32 10.34 -6.88
C ASN A 448 13.25 11.39 -6.56
N TYR A 449 12.07 10.96 -6.10
CA TYR A 449 10.96 11.87 -5.80
C TYR A 449 11.18 12.66 -4.51
N LEU A 450 12.05 12.18 -3.62
CA LEU A 450 12.36 12.83 -2.34
C LEU A 450 12.91 14.25 -2.55
N LEU A 451 13.60 14.50 -3.67
CA LEU A 451 14.12 15.82 -4.04
C LEU A 451 13.01 16.89 -4.14
N ASN A 452 11.79 16.46 -4.50
CA ASN A 452 10.64 17.33 -4.71
C ASN A 452 9.53 17.13 -3.66
N ALA A 453 9.79 16.38 -2.57
CA ALA A 453 8.81 16.15 -1.51
C ALA A 453 8.29 17.45 -0.88
N HIS A 454 9.10 18.50 -0.85
CA HIS A 454 8.73 19.83 -0.36
C HIS A 454 7.62 20.52 -1.17
N LYS A 455 7.34 20.07 -2.40
CA LYS A 455 6.30 20.61 -3.29
C LYS A 455 4.92 19.97 -3.06
N VAL A 456 4.85 18.90 -2.27
CA VAL A 456 3.59 18.18 -2.03
C VAL A 456 2.57 19.11 -1.37
N LYS A 457 1.35 19.12 -1.92
CA LYS A 457 0.18 19.84 -1.37
C LYS A 457 -0.95 18.92 -0.94
N ALA A 458 -1.08 17.76 -1.60
CA ALA A 458 -2.13 16.79 -1.34
C ALA A 458 -1.99 16.19 0.07
N GLU A 459 -3.12 15.78 0.66
CA GLU A 459 -3.10 14.94 1.87
C GLU A 459 -2.62 13.53 1.50
N VAL A 460 -1.77 12.94 2.34
CA VAL A 460 -1.07 11.70 1.98
C VAL A 460 -1.52 10.55 2.88
N VAL A 461 -1.99 9.47 2.28
CA VAL A 461 -2.26 8.20 2.95
C VAL A 461 -1.33 7.13 2.38
N PHE A 462 -0.53 6.53 3.23
CA PHE A 462 0.31 5.38 2.91
C PHE A 462 -0.31 4.09 3.43
N THR A 463 -0.17 3.01 2.68
CA THR A 463 -0.22 1.65 3.23
C THR A 463 1.10 0.96 2.92
N HIS A 464 1.68 0.26 3.89
CA HIS A 464 2.93 -0.47 3.65
C HIS A 464 3.08 -1.68 4.55
N GLY A 465 3.63 -2.75 4.00
CA GLY A 465 3.88 -4.00 4.70
C GLY A 465 5.27 -4.05 5.33
N SER A 466 5.35 -4.36 6.62
CA SER A 466 6.62 -4.60 7.33
C SER A 466 7.33 -5.89 6.87
N GLN A 467 6.67 -6.72 6.07
CA GLN A 467 7.22 -7.92 5.45
C GLN A 467 7.25 -7.80 3.92
N ASP A 468 7.06 -6.58 3.40
CA ASP A 468 7.24 -6.29 1.98
C ASP A 468 8.74 -6.15 1.69
N TRP A 469 9.35 -7.26 1.29
CA TRP A 469 10.74 -7.28 0.85
C TRP A 469 10.89 -6.99 -0.66
N ASN A 470 9.77 -6.84 -1.38
CA ASN A 470 9.75 -6.40 -2.77
C ASN A 470 9.96 -4.89 -2.81
N VAL A 471 8.93 -4.12 -2.41
CA VAL A 471 9.06 -2.67 -2.20
C VAL A 471 9.41 -2.45 -0.73
N LYS A 472 10.71 -2.33 -0.45
CA LYS A 472 11.24 -2.31 0.92
C LYS A 472 10.65 -1.17 1.77
N PRO A 473 10.44 -1.34 3.09
CA PRO A 473 9.84 -0.32 3.95
C PRO A 473 10.59 1.02 3.99
N LEU A 474 11.87 1.04 3.61
CA LEU A 474 12.64 2.28 3.48
C LEU A 474 11.95 3.31 2.56
N HIS A 475 11.21 2.87 1.54
CA HIS A 475 10.55 3.79 0.64
C HIS A 475 9.51 4.67 1.33
N VAL A 476 8.59 4.04 2.08
CA VAL A 476 7.56 4.78 2.82
C VAL A 476 8.18 5.58 3.96
N TYR A 477 9.20 5.05 4.64
CA TYR A 477 9.92 5.76 5.70
C TYR A 477 10.53 7.07 5.18
N GLN A 478 11.28 7.01 4.09
CA GLN A 478 11.92 8.19 3.50
C GLN A 478 10.90 9.23 3.04
N MET A 479 9.84 8.81 2.34
CA MET A 479 8.80 9.74 1.89
C MET A 479 8.07 10.35 3.09
N PHE A 480 7.69 9.55 4.07
CA PHE A 480 7.01 10.00 5.28
C PHE A 480 7.81 11.08 6.01
N HIS A 481 9.14 10.95 6.12
CA HIS A 481 10.01 11.96 6.74
C HIS A 481 10.30 13.17 5.83
N ALA A 482 10.33 13.00 4.50
CA ALA A 482 10.60 14.08 3.56
C ALA A 482 9.42 15.05 3.35
N LEU A 483 8.19 14.63 3.70
CA LEU A 483 7.00 15.46 3.56
C LEU A 483 7.01 16.68 4.50
N PRO A 484 6.54 17.85 4.03
CA PRO A 484 6.41 19.05 4.86
C PRO A 484 5.62 18.81 6.16
N ALA A 485 6.13 19.31 7.29
CA ALA A 485 5.55 19.07 8.62
C ALA A 485 4.11 19.59 8.81
N HIS A 486 3.66 20.51 7.96
CA HIS A 486 2.31 21.07 8.03
C HIS A 486 1.24 20.24 7.29
N LEU A 487 1.65 19.24 6.50
CA LEU A 487 0.72 18.38 5.78
C LEU A 487 0.15 17.31 6.72
N HIS A 488 -1.13 16.99 6.51
CA HIS A 488 -1.70 15.77 7.03
C HIS A 488 -1.12 14.58 6.26
N LYS A 489 -0.47 13.67 6.99
CA LYS A 489 0.11 12.43 6.47
C LYS A 489 -0.26 11.28 7.39
N HIS A 490 -0.64 10.16 6.79
CA HIS A 490 -1.19 9.01 7.49
C HIS A 490 -0.51 7.74 6.99
N LEU A 491 -0.18 6.81 7.89
CA LEU A 491 0.41 5.52 7.53
C LEU A 491 -0.37 4.37 8.15
N PHE A 492 -0.89 3.47 7.33
CA PHE A 492 -1.35 2.15 7.74
C PHE A 492 -0.19 1.16 7.58
N PHE A 493 0.49 0.83 8.69
CA PHE A 493 1.63 -0.08 8.69
C PHE A 493 1.20 -1.48 9.14
N HIS A 494 1.17 -2.43 8.21
CA HIS A 494 0.71 -3.80 8.44
C HIS A 494 1.84 -4.82 8.38
N HIS A 495 1.61 -6.06 8.85
CA HIS A 495 2.60 -7.14 8.78
C HIS A 495 2.55 -8.00 7.52
N GLY A 496 1.70 -7.61 6.55
CA GLY A 496 1.68 -8.21 5.22
C GLY A 496 2.96 -7.94 4.42
N ALA A 497 3.13 -8.69 3.33
CA ALA A 497 4.12 -8.41 2.28
C ALA A 497 3.55 -7.42 1.25
N HIS A 498 3.83 -7.63 -0.04
CA HIS A 498 3.37 -6.80 -1.14
C HIS A 498 1.89 -7.06 -1.48
N VAL A 499 0.98 -6.61 -0.60
CA VAL A 499 -0.46 -6.94 -0.65
C VAL A 499 -1.33 -5.73 -0.32
N TYR A 500 -2.55 -5.70 -0.86
CA TYR A 500 -3.60 -4.75 -0.43
C TYR A 500 -4.20 -5.14 0.93
N MET A 501 -4.78 -4.15 1.63
CA MET A 501 -5.45 -4.33 2.93
C MET A 501 -6.92 -3.90 2.98
N ASN A 502 -7.48 -3.37 1.89
CA ASN A 502 -8.82 -2.76 1.85
C ASN A 502 -9.97 -3.72 2.20
N ASN A 503 -9.76 -5.03 2.07
CA ASN A 503 -10.74 -6.09 2.32
C ASN A 503 -10.45 -6.93 3.59
N TRP A 504 -9.63 -6.42 4.51
CA TRP A 504 -9.30 -7.15 5.74
C TRP A 504 -10.38 -7.02 6.82
N GLN A 505 -10.66 -8.09 7.57
CA GLN A 505 -11.69 -8.09 8.62
C GLN A 505 -11.34 -7.17 9.80
N SER A 506 -10.06 -7.07 10.16
CA SER A 506 -9.60 -6.39 11.36
C SER A 506 -9.67 -4.86 11.31
N ILE A 507 -9.83 -4.24 10.15
CA ILE A 507 -9.74 -2.78 10.01
C ILE A 507 -10.70 -2.21 8.97
N ASP A 508 -11.33 -1.09 9.29
CA ASP A 508 -12.28 -0.35 8.45
C ASP A 508 -11.61 0.63 7.48
N PHE A 509 -10.60 0.16 6.75
CA PHE A 509 -9.78 0.98 5.84
C PHE A 509 -10.62 1.69 4.76
N ARG A 510 -11.42 0.95 3.98
CA ARG A 510 -12.23 1.55 2.90
C ARG A 510 -13.28 2.53 3.43
N GLU A 511 -13.85 2.30 4.61
CA GLU A 511 -14.77 3.21 5.25
C GLU A 511 -14.07 4.47 5.76
N SER A 512 -12.83 4.32 6.22
CA SER A 512 -11.95 5.44 6.61
C SER A 512 -11.58 6.30 5.40
N MET A 513 -11.24 5.66 4.26
CA MET A 513 -11.04 6.36 2.99
C MET A 513 -12.32 7.05 2.52
N ASN A 514 -13.50 6.44 2.74
CA ASN A 514 -14.77 7.06 2.36
C ASN A 514 -15.02 8.37 3.12
N ALA A 515 -14.78 8.38 4.42
CA ALA A 515 -14.91 9.59 5.24
C ALA A 515 -13.93 10.68 4.77
N LEU A 516 -12.67 10.31 4.53
CA LEU A 516 -11.65 11.25 4.06
C LEU A 516 -11.99 11.83 2.68
N LEU A 517 -12.31 10.97 1.71
CA LEU A 517 -12.57 11.40 0.33
C LEU A 517 -13.91 12.14 0.21
N SER A 518 -14.93 11.78 1.00
CA SER A 518 -16.17 12.59 1.07
C SER A 518 -15.88 14.01 1.57
N LYS A 519 -14.99 14.16 2.56
CA LYS A 519 -14.56 15.47 3.04
C LYS A 519 -13.78 16.25 1.97
N LYS A 520 -12.76 15.62 1.38
CA LYS A 520 -11.80 16.30 0.48
C LYS A 520 -12.32 16.55 -0.92
N LEU A 521 -12.97 15.55 -1.51
CA LEU A 521 -13.36 15.54 -2.93
C LEU A 521 -14.82 15.95 -3.14
N LEU A 522 -15.71 15.71 -2.16
CA LEU A 522 -17.12 16.13 -2.22
C LEU A 522 -17.43 17.38 -1.38
N GLY A 523 -16.46 17.88 -0.61
CA GLY A 523 -16.63 19.09 0.20
C GLY A 523 -17.53 18.91 1.42
N LEU A 524 -17.76 17.68 1.87
CA LEU A 524 -18.59 17.41 3.04
C LEU A 524 -17.91 17.96 4.29
N THR A 525 -18.58 18.90 4.99
CA THR A 525 -18.04 19.52 6.20
C THR A 525 -18.09 18.53 7.37
N THR A 526 -16.92 18.00 7.76
CA THR A 526 -16.77 17.09 8.90
C THR A 526 -15.45 17.35 9.62
N ASP A 527 -15.43 17.02 10.91
CA ASP A 527 -14.22 17.06 11.73
C ASP A 527 -13.40 15.76 11.66
N TYR A 528 -13.73 14.87 10.71
CA TYR A 528 -13.03 13.60 10.55
C TYR A 528 -11.55 13.83 10.26
N GLN A 529 -10.70 13.10 10.99
CA GLN A 529 -9.25 13.07 10.85
C GLN A 529 -8.75 11.65 11.08
N LEU A 530 -7.80 11.22 10.27
CA LEU A 530 -7.08 9.97 10.48
C LEU A 530 -5.95 10.18 11.51
N PRO A 531 -5.63 9.17 12.33
CA PRO A 531 -4.37 9.13 13.07
C PRO A 531 -3.15 9.20 12.15
N THR A 532 -2.03 9.70 12.67
CA THR A 532 -0.76 9.82 11.92
C THR A 532 -0.22 8.45 11.52
N VAL A 533 -0.15 7.50 12.45
CA VAL A 533 0.22 6.10 12.16
C VAL A 533 -0.82 5.18 12.76
N ILE A 534 -1.27 4.20 11.99
CA ILE A 534 -2.13 3.09 12.39
C ILE A 534 -1.34 1.81 12.13
N TRP A 535 -0.86 1.19 13.20
CA TRP A 535 0.05 0.06 13.15
C TRP A 535 -0.64 -1.23 13.60
N GLN A 536 -0.48 -2.30 12.83
CA GLN A 536 -0.96 -3.64 13.18
C GLN A 536 -0.03 -4.26 14.23
N ASP A 537 -0.53 -4.62 15.40
CA ASP A 537 0.30 -5.20 16.46
C ASP A 537 0.85 -6.59 16.06
N ASN A 538 2.18 -6.79 16.15
CA ASN A 538 2.81 -8.07 15.82
C ASN A 538 2.54 -9.19 16.84
N THR A 539 2.08 -8.86 18.05
CA THR A 539 1.95 -9.78 19.19
C THR A 539 0.56 -10.38 19.34
N GLU A 540 -0.45 -9.80 18.69
CA GLU A 540 -1.84 -10.22 18.77
C GLU A 540 -2.54 -10.25 17.40
N SER A 541 -3.44 -11.21 17.21
CA SER A 541 -4.25 -11.28 15.99
C SER A 541 -5.24 -10.10 15.91
N GLN A 542 -5.41 -9.53 14.72
CA GLN A 542 -6.43 -8.52 14.42
C GLN A 542 -6.41 -7.29 15.34
N THR A 543 -5.25 -6.87 15.84
CA THR A 543 -5.13 -5.75 16.79
C THR A 543 -4.37 -4.61 16.14
N TRP A 544 -4.87 -3.40 16.30
CA TRP A 544 -4.29 -2.19 15.70
C TRP A 544 -4.17 -1.09 16.75
N HIS A 545 -3.10 -0.29 16.66
CA HIS A 545 -2.84 0.84 17.55
C HIS A 545 -2.57 2.10 16.74
N SER A 546 -2.94 3.25 17.31
CA SER A 546 -2.48 4.53 16.80
C SER A 546 -1.13 4.89 17.43
N LEU A 547 -0.22 5.39 16.61
CA LEU A 547 1.09 5.91 17.03
C LEU A 547 1.24 7.34 16.49
N ASP A 548 2.05 8.14 17.19
CA ASP A 548 2.25 9.54 16.82
C ASP A 548 3.19 9.72 15.62
N ASP A 549 4.09 8.75 15.39
CA ASP A 549 5.14 8.84 14.38
C ASP A 549 5.67 7.46 13.93
N PHE A 550 6.32 7.42 12.76
CA PHE A 550 7.10 6.28 12.27
C PHE A 550 8.57 6.68 12.20
N GLY A 551 9.41 6.11 13.07
CA GLY A 551 10.81 6.53 13.25
C GLY A 551 11.10 7.28 14.54
N LYS A 552 10.30 7.10 15.59
CA LYS A 552 10.53 7.71 16.90
C LYS A 552 11.73 7.06 17.60
N GLN A 553 12.72 7.85 18.03
CA GLN A 553 13.96 7.38 18.66
C GLN A 553 14.11 7.97 20.07
N ASP A 554 13.09 7.82 20.91
CA ASP A 554 13.12 8.39 22.27
C ASP A 554 14.10 7.61 23.16
N GLU A 555 14.16 6.29 22.98
CA GLU A 555 15.08 5.39 23.67
C GLU A 555 15.93 4.60 22.68
N LEU A 556 17.20 4.38 23.03
CA LEU A 556 18.14 3.59 22.23
C LEU A 556 18.62 2.41 23.06
N HIS A 557 18.38 1.19 22.58
CA HIS A 557 18.91 -0.03 23.18
C HIS A 557 20.16 -0.47 22.43
N THR A 558 21.33 -0.29 23.03
CA THR A 558 22.63 -0.68 22.46
C THR A 558 23.09 -2.02 23.02
N PHE A 559 23.49 -2.93 22.14
CA PHE A 559 24.07 -4.22 22.50
C PHE A 559 25.47 -4.33 21.90
N SER A 560 26.44 -4.74 22.72
CA SER A 560 27.75 -5.18 22.22
C SER A 560 27.61 -6.53 21.52
N LEU A 561 28.37 -6.73 20.44
CA LEU A 561 28.24 -7.94 19.61
C LEU A 561 29.09 -9.12 20.09
N GLY A 562 30.05 -8.91 20.98
CA GLY A 562 30.90 -9.98 21.49
C GLY A 562 32.22 -9.50 22.07
N THR A 563 33.13 -10.44 22.31
CA THR A 563 34.45 -10.18 22.91
C THR A 563 35.61 -10.74 22.10
N GLU A 564 35.34 -11.16 20.87
CA GLU A 564 36.28 -11.87 20.00
C GLU A 564 36.21 -11.35 18.56
N GLU A 565 37.25 -11.62 17.78
CA GLU A 565 37.19 -11.46 16.32
C GLU A 565 36.52 -12.70 15.71
N LYS A 566 35.68 -12.50 14.69
CA LYS A 566 35.10 -13.59 13.91
C LYS A 566 35.24 -13.35 12.42
N VAL A 567 35.24 -14.44 11.66
CA VAL A 567 35.43 -14.42 10.21
C VAL A 567 34.17 -14.90 9.49
N ILE A 568 33.77 -14.18 8.45
CA ILE A 568 32.76 -14.57 7.47
C ILE A 568 33.50 -15.00 6.20
N GLN A 569 33.44 -16.28 5.86
CA GLN A 569 33.96 -16.78 4.58
C GLN A 569 32.99 -16.46 3.46
N ASN A 570 33.43 -15.81 2.38
CA ASN A 570 32.55 -15.57 1.25
C ASN A 570 32.33 -16.84 0.42
N GLN A 571 33.42 -17.58 0.16
CA GLN A 571 33.38 -18.73 -0.72
C GLN A 571 32.65 -19.92 -0.09
N TYR A 572 31.71 -20.48 -0.85
CA TYR A 572 31.11 -21.80 -0.61
C TYR A 572 31.77 -22.83 -1.52
N ASP A 573 31.73 -24.10 -1.11
CA ASP A 573 32.00 -25.17 -2.06
C ASP A 573 30.97 -25.14 -3.21
N GLN A 574 31.39 -25.60 -4.40
CA GLN A 574 30.57 -25.47 -5.61
C GLN A 574 29.19 -26.12 -5.48
N LYS A 575 29.08 -27.22 -4.73
CA LYS A 575 27.81 -27.94 -4.58
C LYS A 575 26.81 -27.10 -3.78
N ASP A 576 27.25 -26.50 -2.68
CA ASP A 576 26.39 -25.61 -1.90
C ASP A 576 26.09 -24.30 -2.61
N PHE A 577 27.08 -23.72 -3.29
CA PHE A 577 26.88 -22.53 -4.12
C PHE A 577 25.80 -22.75 -5.20
N ASP A 578 25.90 -23.84 -5.97
CA ASP A 578 24.92 -24.19 -7.01
C ASP A 578 23.52 -24.49 -6.42
N ARG A 579 23.49 -25.14 -5.25
CA ARG A 579 22.25 -25.51 -4.55
C ARG A 579 21.51 -24.26 -4.08
N TYR A 580 22.22 -23.32 -3.48
CA TYR A 580 21.67 -22.04 -3.03
C TYR A 580 21.28 -21.14 -4.22
N GLY A 581 22.05 -21.13 -5.30
CA GLY A 581 21.74 -20.36 -6.51
C GLY A 581 20.45 -20.81 -7.22
N LYS A 582 20.14 -22.12 -7.17
CA LYS A 582 18.90 -22.67 -7.74
C LYS A 582 17.67 -22.37 -6.89
N THR A 583 17.82 -22.39 -5.57
CA THR A 583 16.70 -22.22 -4.63
C THR A 583 17.17 -21.40 -3.42
N TYR A 584 17.04 -20.08 -3.50
CA TYR A 584 17.45 -19.18 -2.41
C TYR A 584 16.68 -19.45 -1.10
N GLN A 585 15.50 -20.07 -1.15
CA GLN A 585 14.75 -20.44 0.05
C GLN A 585 15.49 -21.49 0.89
N THR A 586 16.28 -22.37 0.25
CA THR A 586 17.17 -23.31 0.94
C THR A 586 18.29 -22.55 1.64
N PHE A 587 18.89 -21.56 0.98
CA PHE A 587 19.87 -20.66 1.60
C PHE A 587 19.28 -19.94 2.81
N ASN A 588 18.13 -19.27 2.67
CA ASN A 588 17.47 -18.57 3.77
C ASN A 588 17.23 -19.51 4.96
N THR A 589 16.73 -20.73 4.71
CA THR A 589 16.51 -21.72 5.76
C THR A 589 17.79 -22.10 6.50
N GLU A 590 18.89 -22.32 5.79
CA GLU A 590 20.18 -22.71 6.37
C GLU A 590 20.90 -21.52 7.04
N LEU A 591 20.74 -20.30 6.51
CA LEU A 591 21.20 -19.04 7.11
C LEU A 591 20.57 -18.84 8.49
N TYR A 592 19.26 -19.03 8.61
CA TYR A 592 18.57 -18.87 9.90
C TYR A 592 18.98 -19.94 10.93
N GLN A 593 19.36 -21.12 10.46
CA GLN A 593 19.84 -22.23 11.29
C GLN A 593 21.32 -22.13 11.67
N GLY A 594 22.06 -21.13 11.19
CA GLY A 594 23.50 -21.01 11.47
C GLY A 594 24.36 -22.00 10.68
N LYS A 595 23.90 -22.43 9.50
CA LYS A 595 24.56 -23.45 8.66
C LYS A 595 25.22 -22.88 7.41
N ALA A 596 25.00 -21.61 7.11
CA ALA A 596 25.69 -20.92 6.02
C ALA A 596 26.99 -20.28 6.53
N ASN A 597 27.82 -19.74 5.64
CA ASN A 597 28.98 -18.96 6.02
C ASN A 597 28.56 -17.62 6.63
N GLN A 598 28.57 -17.52 7.96
CA GLN A 598 28.02 -16.38 8.68
C GLN A 598 28.61 -16.23 10.08
N ILE A 599 28.43 -15.05 10.65
CA ILE A 599 28.50 -14.82 12.10
C ILE A 599 27.07 -14.76 12.63
N THR A 600 26.83 -15.48 13.73
CA THR A 600 25.55 -15.46 14.45
C THR A 600 25.76 -14.95 15.86
N ILE A 601 24.96 -13.96 16.27
CA ILE A 601 24.98 -13.36 17.60
C ILE A 601 23.55 -13.36 18.14
N ASP A 602 23.35 -14.06 19.25
CA ASP A 602 22.06 -14.11 19.95
C ASP A 602 22.06 -13.09 21.11
N LEU A 603 21.17 -12.12 21.03
CA LEU A 603 21.04 -11.00 21.95
C LEU A 603 19.78 -11.21 22.81
N PRO A 604 19.93 -11.41 24.13
CA PRO A 604 18.79 -11.59 25.01
C PRO A 604 18.06 -10.25 25.22
N VAL A 605 16.75 -10.25 25.02
CA VAL A 605 15.89 -9.09 25.29
C VAL A 605 15.61 -9.05 26.80
N THR A 606 16.24 -8.13 27.52
CA THR A 606 16.20 -8.05 28.99
C THR A 606 15.00 -7.25 29.54
N GLN A 607 14.35 -6.47 28.69
CA GLN A 607 13.15 -5.68 28.95
C GLN A 607 12.28 -5.61 27.68
N ASP A 608 11.00 -5.26 27.80
CA ASP A 608 10.16 -5.04 26.62
C ASP A 608 10.74 -3.89 25.77
N ILE A 609 10.80 -4.08 24.45
CA ILE A 609 11.30 -3.10 23.48
C ILE A 609 10.22 -2.89 22.43
N HIS A 610 9.90 -1.63 22.11
CA HIS A 610 8.99 -1.27 21.03
C HIS A 610 9.78 -0.63 19.90
N LEU A 611 10.45 -1.44 19.09
CA LEU A 611 11.26 -0.95 17.96
C LEU A 611 10.41 -0.05 17.07
N ASN A 612 10.87 1.17 16.80
CA ASN A 612 10.23 2.11 15.87
C ASN A 612 11.29 2.89 15.07
N GLY A 613 11.57 2.44 13.84
CA GLY A 613 12.55 3.07 12.96
C GLY A 613 13.61 2.10 12.47
N ARG A 614 14.83 2.60 12.23
CA ARG A 614 15.93 1.84 11.64
C ARG A 614 16.88 1.32 12.71
N VAL A 615 17.11 0.01 12.71
CA VAL A 615 18.19 -0.59 13.49
C VAL A 615 19.53 -0.20 12.87
N GLU A 616 20.48 0.20 13.69
CA GLU A 616 21.81 0.60 13.25
C GLU A 616 22.87 -0.40 13.72
N LEU A 617 23.75 -0.80 12.81
CA LEU A 617 24.96 -1.57 13.09
C LEU A 617 26.17 -0.66 12.98
N LYS A 618 27.00 -0.61 14.03
CA LYS A 618 28.35 -0.05 13.97
C LYS A 618 29.33 -1.20 14.06
N LEU A 619 30.08 -1.43 13.00
CA LEU A 619 30.94 -2.60 12.89
C LEU A 619 32.37 -2.17 12.58
N ARG A 620 33.33 -2.81 13.26
CA ARG A 620 34.74 -2.73 12.88
C ARG A 620 35.09 -3.97 12.07
N VAL A 621 35.41 -3.77 10.79
CA VAL A 621 35.59 -4.83 9.80
C VAL A 621 36.91 -4.66 9.06
N LYS A 622 37.51 -5.74 8.59
CA LYS A 622 38.56 -5.71 7.56
C LYS A 622 38.25 -6.76 6.51
N SER A 623 38.67 -6.51 5.27
CA SER A 623 38.57 -7.48 4.18
C SER A 623 39.93 -8.07 3.86
N SER A 624 39.97 -9.36 3.54
CA SER A 624 41.19 -10.04 3.07
C SER A 624 41.60 -9.65 1.65
N THR A 625 40.86 -8.74 1.02
CA THR A 625 41.09 -8.22 -0.33
C THR A 625 40.62 -6.75 -0.39
N ASN A 626 40.77 -6.10 -1.53
CA ASN A 626 40.40 -4.70 -1.78
C ASN A 626 38.92 -4.48 -2.16
N LYS A 627 38.05 -5.42 -1.83
CA LYS A 627 36.59 -5.37 -2.01
C LYS A 627 35.88 -5.97 -0.82
N GLY A 628 34.59 -5.71 -0.68
CA GLY A 628 33.77 -6.41 0.30
C GLY A 628 32.30 -6.03 0.24
N LEU A 629 31.46 -7.03 0.45
CA LEU A 629 30.01 -6.91 0.54
C LEU A 629 29.59 -7.45 1.89
N LEU A 630 28.84 -6.65 2.65
CA LEU A 630 28.33 -7.02 3.95
C LEU A 630 26.80 -7.03 3.91
N SER A 631 26.22 -8.13 4.37
CA SER A 631 24.79 -8.32 4.56
C SER A 631 24.48 -8.57 6.02
N ALA A 632 23.34 -8.09 6.47
CA ALA A 632 22.86 -8.30 7.83
C ALA A 632 21.36 -8.62 7.87
N GLN A 633 20.95 -9.59 8.70
CA GLN A 633 19.56 -9.82 9.06
C GLN A 633 19.39 -9.87 10.58
N LEU A 634 18.32 -9.23 11.08
CA LEU A 634 17.88 -9.32 12.46
C LEU A 634 16.57 -10.11 12.51
N LEU A 635 16.56 -11.17 13.33
CA LEU A 635 15.42 -12.06 13.50
C LEU A 635 14.97 -12.14 14.96
N GLU A 636 13.67 -12.30 15.19
CA GLU A 636 13.17 -12.85 16.43
C GLU A 636 13.20 -14.38 16.35
N LEU A 637 13.75 -15.03 17.39
CA LEU A 637 13.73 -16.49 17.54
C LEU A 637 12.74 -16.95 18.60
N GLY A 638 12.16 -18.12 18.35
CA GLY A 638 11.33 -18.85 19.30
C GLY A 638 10.05 -19.36 18.65
N GLN A 639 9.57 -20.50 19.13
CA GLN A 639 8.28 -21.07 18.72
C GLN A 639 7.14 -20.19 19.24
N LYS A 640 6.67 -19.28 18.39
CA LYS A 640 5.63 -18.30 18.68
C LYS A 640 4.68 -18.17 17.51
N LYS A 641 3.54 -17.54 17.75
CA LYS A 641 2.63 -17.16 16.66
C LYS A 641 3.10 -15.83 16.08
N TYR A 642 3.11 -15.76 14.75
CA TYR A 642 3.39 -14.54 14.01
C TYR A 642 2.29 -14.30 12.99
N LEU A 643 2.05 -13.03 12.67
CA LEU A 643 1.25 -12.67 11.52
C LEU A 643 1.99 -13.15 10.25
N GLN A 644 1.29 -13.88 9.40
CA GLN A 644 1.84 -14.37 8.14
C GLN A 644 1.78 -13.27 7.07
N PRO A 645 2.76 -13.21 6.16
CA PRO A 645 2.88 -12.10 5.22
C PRO A 645 1.77 -12.04 4.16
N TYR A 646 1.04 -13.12 3.92
CA TYR A 646 -0.02 -13.18 2.92
C TYR A 646 -1.38 -13.41 3.58
N PRO A 647 -2.41 -12.63 3.20
CA PRO A 647 -3.75 -12.78 3.76
C PRO A 647 -4.40 -14.08 3.30
N ALA A 648 -5.15 -14.70 4.20
CA ALA A 648 -6.02 -15.82 3.88
C ALA A 648 -7.46 -15.34 3.72
N VAL A 649 -8.21 -15.98 2.82
CA VAL A 649 -9.64 -15.75 2.67
C VAL A 649 -10.36 -16.32 3.89
N LEU A 650 -11.05 -15.45 4.64
CA LEU A 650 -11.94 -15.84 5.73
C LEU A 650 -13.34 -16.18 5.21
N SER A 651 -13.82 -15.45 4.21
CA SER A 651 -15.13 -15.69 3.60
C SER A 651 -15.14 -15.19 2.16
N ALA A 652 -15.50 -16.07 1.23
CA ALA A 652 -15.47 -15.74 -0.19
C ALA A 652 -16.67 -14.88 -0.59
N ARG A 653 -16.43 -13.81 -1.36
CA ARG A 653 -17.47 -12.97 -1.99
C ARG A 653 -18.56 -12.47 -1.03
N THR A 654 -18.15 -12.03 0.16
CA THR A 654 -19.08 -11.53 1.21
C THR A 654 -19.07 -10.02 1.35
N ILE A 655 -18.04 -9.37 0.86
CA ILE A 655 -17.96 -7.92 0.82
C ILE A 655 -18.64 -7.44 -0.47
N ASP A 656 -19.75 -6.72 -0.33
CA ASP A 656 -20.42 -6.07 -1.46
C ASP A 656 -19.97 -4.61 -1.57
N ASN A 657 -19.49 -4.23 -2.76
CA ASN A 657 -19.04 -2.87 -3.04
C ASN A 657 -20.18 -1.94 -3.45
N GLY A 658 -21.37 -2.45 -3.74
CA GLY A 658 -22.54 -1.66 -4.10
C GLY A 658 -23.83 -2.44 -3.88
N ARG A 659 -24.37 -3.02 -4.96
CA ARG A 659 -25.54 -3.91 -4.96
C ARG A 659 -25.26 -5.10 -5.87
N TYR A 660 -24.72 -6.17 -5.30
CA TYR A 660 -24.07 -7.24 -6.04
C TYR A 660 -22.99 -6.73 -7.01
N HIS A 661 -22.33 -5.64 -6.65
CA HIS A 661 -21.30 -5.02 -7.48
C HIS A 661 -19.93 -5.47 -7.00
N MET A 662 -19.17 -6.12 -7.90
CA MET A 662 -17.78 -6.55 -7.65
C MET A 662 -17.57 -7.18 -6.26
N LEU A 663 -18.28 -8.28 -5.98
CA LEU A 663 -18.20 -8.97 -4.68
C LEU A 663 -16.77 -9.43 -4.38
N GLU A 664 -16.29 -9.10 -3.19
CA GLU A 664 -14.93 -9.40 -2.76
C GLU A 664 -14.87 -10.44 -1.64
N ASN A 665 -13.72 -11.11 -1.58
CA ASN A 665 -13.38 -11.95 -0.46
C ASN A 665 -13.06 -11.09 0.76
N LEU A 666 -13.59 -11.49 1.92
CA LEU A 666 -13.12 -11.00 3.21
C LEU A 666 -11.85 -11.75 3.59
N CYS A 667 -10.79 -11.02 3.89
CA CYS A 667 -9.46 -11.57 4.13
C CYS A 667 -8.93 -11.19 5.52
N GLU A 668 -7.85 -11.84 5.97
CA GLU A 668 -7.07 -11.44 7.14
C GLU A 668 -5.70 -12.11 7.11
N LEU A 669 -4.68 -11.49 7.73
CA LEU A 669 -3.40 -12.16 7.97
C LEU A 669 -3.55 -13.29 9.01
N PRO A 670 -3.21 -14.54 8.68
CA PRO A 670 -3.19 -15.63 9.65
C PRO A 670 -2.21 -15.35 10.79
N PHE A 671 -2.58 -15.69 12.03
CA PHE A 671 -1.70 -15.63 13.21
C PHE A 671 -1.31 -17.04 13.66
N THR A 672 -0.25 -17.58 13.07
CA THR A 672 0.10 -19.01 13.16
C THR A 672 1.52 -19.25 13.70
N PRO A 673 1.78 -20.42 14.31
CA PRO A 673 3.11 -20.75 14.82
C PRO A 673 4.21 -20.74 13.75
N SER A 674 5.37 -20.18 14.07
CA SER A 674 6.64 -20.28 13.33
C SER A 674 7.80 -20.35 14.33
N ALA A 675 8.97 -20.81 13.89
CA ALA A 675 10.18 -20.87 14.70
C ALA A 675 10.89 -19.51 14.85
N GLN A 676 10.62 -18.59 13.92
CA GLN A 676 11.33 -17.31 13.79
C GLN A 676 10.58 -16.33 12.88
N ARG A 677 11.00 -15.06 12.92
CA ARG A 677 10.56 -13.98 12.05
C ARG A 677 11.72 -13.05 11.71
N VAL A 678 11.95 -12.78 10.43
CA VAL A 678 12.84 -11.69 10.00
C VAL A 678 12.17 -10.36 10.34
N ILE A 679 12.84 -9.56 11.16
CA ILE A 679 12.38 -8.22 11.58
C ILE A 679 12.85 -7.18 10.58
N THR A 680 14.15 -7.21 10.25
CA THR A 680 14.79 -6.27 9.34
C THR A 680 16.07 -6.85 8.75
N LYS A 681 16.49 -6.32 7.59
CA LYS A 681 17.72 -6.69 6.89
C LYS A 681 18.34 -5.48 6.19
N GLY A 682 19.59 -5.59 5.74
CA GLY A 682 20.28 -4.51 5.03
C GLY A 682 21.61 -4.96 4.42
N TYR A 683 22.07 -4.21 3.43
CA TYR A 683 23.21 -4.57 2.58
C TYR A 683 24.14 -3.37 2.37
N LEU A 684 25.45 -3.61 2.29
CA LEU A 684 26.48 -2.57 2.15
C LEU A 684 27.62 -3.03 1.26
N ASN A 685 28.02 -2.18 0.31
CA ASN A 685 29.34 -2.27 -0.29
C ASN A 685 30.35 -1.52 0.61
N LEU A 686 31.43 -2.20 1.04
CA LEU A 686 32.42 -1.61 1.95
C LEU A 686 33.18 -0.42 1.34
N GLN A 687 33.17 -0.26 0.02
CA GLN A 687 33.71 0.91 -0.67
C GLN A 687 32.80 2.15 -0.55
N ASN A 688 31.54 1.99 -0.13
CA ASN A 688 30.57 3.07 0.12
C ASN A 688 30.29 3.23 1.63
N ARG A 689 31.22 2.80 2.49
CA ARG A 689 31.08 2.71 3.95
C ARG A 689 30.69 4.02 4.66
N ASN A 690 31.10 5.17 4.13
CA ASN A 690 30.89 6.47 4.79
C ASN A 690 29.77 7.30 4.14
N ASN A 691 29.56 7.17 2.83
CA ASN A 691 28.60 7.98 2.08
C ASN A 691 28.23 7.29 0.76
N LEU A 692 26.96 7.38 0.36
CA LEU A 692 26.48 6.88 -0.92
C LEU A 692 27.17 7.54 -2.14
N LEU A 693 27.55 8.81 -2.02
CA LEU A 693 28.19 9.60 -3.09
C LEU A 693 29.73 9.56 -3.05
N LEU A 694 30.32 8.83 -2.10
CA LEU A 694 31.76 8.68 -1.98
C LEU A 694 32.14 7.21 -2.11
N VAL A 695 32.93 6.91 -3.13
CA VAL A 695 33.54 5.59 -3.31
C VAL A 695 34.99 5.66 -2.86
N GLU A 696 35.36 4.78 -1.95
CA GLU A 696 36.68 4.73 -1.32
C GLU A 696 37.41 3.42 -1.62
N ASP A 697 38.73 3.46 -1.51
CA ASP A 697 39.59 2.27 -1.51
C ASP A 697 39.35 1.43 -0.24
N ILE A 698 39.66 0.14 -0.35
CA ILE A 698 39.83 -0.80 0.75
C ILE A 698 41.26 -1.33 0.69
N THR A 699 42.06 -0.97 1.68
CA THR A 699 43.38 -1.59 1.86
C THR A 699 43.20 -2.96 2.52
N THR A 700 43.78 -4.00 1.90
CA THR A 700 43.72 -5.38 2.39
C THR A 700 44.19 -5.48 3.84
N ASP A 701 43.43 -6.22 4.65
CA ASP A 701 43.68 -6.51 6.06
C ASP A 701 43.74 -5.28 7.01
N GLU A 702 43.34 -4.10 6.53
CA GLU A 702 43.19 -2.91 7.36
C GLU A 702 41.78 -2.78 7.94
N TRP A 703 41.72 -2.40 9.21
CA TRP A 703 40.47 -2.17 9.91
C TRP A 703 39.78 -0.88 9.43
N MET A 704 38.51 -1.00 9.07
CA MET A 704 37.59 0.09 8.78
C MET A 704 36.40 0.04 9.73
N ASP A 705 35.88 1.20 10.09
CA ASP A 705 34.64 1.33 10.82
C ASP A 705 33.51 1.61 9.82
N VAL A 706 32.42 0.86 9.92
CA VAL A 706 31.26 1.00 9.02
C VAL A 706 29.98 1.16 9.82
N GLN A 707 29.06 1.94 9.29
CA GLN A 707 27.71 2.12 9.82
C GLN A 707 26.71 1.60 8.79
N LEU A 708 25.86 0.66 9.20
CA LEU A 708 24.81 0.08 8.37
C LEU A 708 23.46 0.21 9.06
N GLU A 709 22.59 1.03 8.50
CA GLU A 709 21.19 1.12 8.91
C GLU A 709 20.34 0.10 8.15
N LEU A 710 19.62 -0.75 8.88
CA LEU A 710 18.73 -1.76 8.30
C LEU A 710 17.39 -1.14 7.87
N GLN A 711 16.56 -1.93 7.18
CA GLN A 711 15.23 -1.51 6.77
C GLN A 711 14.37 -1.06 7.99
N PRO A 712 13.62 0.04 7.88
CA PRO A 712 12.81 0.57 8.98
C PRO A 712 11.61 -0.33 9.28
N THR A 713 11.20 -0.41 10.54
CA THR A 713 10.04 -1.19 10.95
C THR A 713 9.45 -0.69 12.27
N ILE A 714 8.28 -1.24 12.63
CA ILE A 714 7.66 -1.11 13.95
C ILE A 714 7.43 -2.53 14.48
N TYR A 715 8.02 -2.86 15.64
CA TYR A 715 8.00 -4.22 16.15
C TYR A 715 8.09 -4.27 17.69
N LYS A 716 7.18 -4.98 18.34
CA LYS A 716 7.28 -5.26 19.79
C LYS A 716 8.04 -6.53 20.06
N LEU A 717 9.03 -6.43 20.94
CA LEU A 717 9.76 -7.53 21.56
C LEU A 717 9.42 -7.55 23.05
N LYS A 718 9.30 -8.76 23.60
CA LYS A 718 9.04 -8.99 25.02
C LYS A 718 10.32 -9.38 25.75
N LYS A 719 10.37 -9.02 27.04
CA LYS A 719 11.39 -9.54 27.94
C LYS A 719 11.43 -11.07 27.86
N GLY A 720 12.62 -11.62 27.67
CA GLY A 720 12.86 -13.07 27.51
C GLY A 720 12.91 -13.52 26.05
N ASP A 721 12.61 -12.65 25.10
CA ASP A 721 12.79 -12.91 23.68
C ASP A 721 14.28 -12.97 23.33
N THR A 722 14.60 -13.62 22.21
CA THR A 722 15.96 -13.68 21.69
C THR A 722 16.00 -13.08 20.30
N LEU A 723 16.79 -12.03 20.14
CA LEU A 723 17.11 -11.45 18.84
C LEU A 723 18.36 -12.14 18.29
N ARG A 724 18.28 -12.64 17.06
CA ARG A 724 19.44 -13.17 16.34
C ARG A 724 19.88 -12.18 15.28
N LEU A 725 21.08 -11.64 15.43
CA LEU A 725 21.80 -10.93 14.38
C LEU A 725 22.62 -11.94 13.57
N VAL A 726 22.42 -11.93 12.26
CA VAL A 726 23.20 -12.71 11.29
C VAL A 726 23.98 -11.74 10.41
N LEU A 727 25.31 -11.83 10.43
CA LEU A 727 26.21 -11.10 9.53
C LEU A 727 26.80 -12.09 8.52
N TYR A 728 26.75 -11.75 7.23
CA TYR A 728 27.18 -12.62 6.13
C TYR A 728 27.59 -11.76 4.93
N THR A 729 28.08 -12.39 3.86
CA THR A 729 28.37 -11.71 2.58
C THR A 729 27.22 -11.95 1.62
N THR A 730 27.34 -12.93 0.71
CA THR A 730 26.40 -13.20 -0.39
C THR A 730 25.00 -13.57 0.11
N ASP A 731 23.99 -12.82 -0.34
CA ASP A 731 22.58 -13.17 -0.21
C ASP A 731 22.07 -13.72 -1.54
N PHE A 732 21.74 -15.02 -1.58
CA PHE A 732 21.34 -15.69 -2.83
C PHE A 732 19.98 -15.23 -3.37
N GLU A 733 19.19 -14.51 -2.59
CA GLU A 733 17.94 -13.88 -3.03
C GLU A 733 18.18 -12.46 -3.58
N ILE A 734 19.09 -11.70 -2.95
CA ILE A 734 19.15 -10.24 -3.13
C ILE A 734 20.39 -9.77 -3.87
N THR A 735 21.60 -10.23 -3.50
CA THR A 735 22.85 -9.64 -3.97
C THR A 735 23.47 -10.42 -5.12
N ILE A 736 24.51 -9.84 -5.73
CA ILE A 736 25.43 -10.60 -6.59
C ILE A 736 25.96 -11.84 -5.85
N ARG A 737 26.11 -12.94 -6.59
CA ARG A 737 26.60 -14.23 -6.09
C ARG A 737 28.07 -14.38 -6.46
N ASP A 738 28.92 -13.70 -5.71
CA ASP A 738 30.37 -13.80 -5.81
C ASP A 738 30.86 -15.02 -5.00
N ASN A 739 31.56 -15.96 -5.65
CA ASN A 739 32.15 -17.13 -5.00
C ASN A 739 33.69 -17.11 -4.93
N THR A 740 34.30 -15.93 -5.10
CA THR A 740 35.74 -15.75 -4.93
C THR A 740 36.14 -15.93 -3.47
N ASP A 741 37.36 -16.43 -3.28
CA ASP A 741 37.94 -16.76 -1.98
C ASP A 741 38.44 -15.49 -1.27
N TYR A 742 37.49 -14.72 -0.73
CA TYR A 742 37.77 -13.65 0.22
C TYR A 742 36.97 -13.85 1.51
N HIS A 743 37.40 -13.18 2.57
CA HIS A 743 36.68 -13.20 3.84
C HIS A 743 36.67 -11.82 4.49
N LEU A 744 35.65 -11.59 5.31
CA LEU A 744 35.55 -10.42 6.17
C LEU A 744 35.84 -10.84 7.61
N THR A 745 36.73 -10.11 8.29
CA THR A 745 36.95 -10.27 9.73
C THR A 745 36.24 -9.14 10.46
N ILE A 746 35.40 -9.46 11.44
CA ILE A 746 34.68 -8.51 12.28
C ILE A 746 35.25 -8.56 13.69
N ASP A 747 35.66 -7.40 14.23
CA ASP A 747 36.01 -7.25 15.64
C ASP A 747 34.73 -6.99 16.44
N LEU A 748 34.22 -8.04 17.11
CA LEU A 748 32.98 -7.92 17.87
C LEU A 748 33.15 -7.07 19.15
N THR A 749 34.37 -6.88 19.64
CA THR A 749 34.64 -6.04 20.82
C THR A 749 34.40 -4.56 20.52
N GLN A 750 34.66 -4.13 19.28
CA GLN A 750 34.48 -2.77 18.79
C GLN A 750 33.17 -2.61 17.99
N SER A 751 32.32 -3.63 17.98
CA SER A 751 31.07 -3.63 17.20
C SER A 751 29.83 -3.62 18.10
N SER A 752 28.79 -2.94 17.65
CA SER A 752 27.52 -2.80 18.37
C SER A 752 26.31 -2.75 17.43
N ILE A 753 25.15 -3.08 17.98
CA ILE A 753 23.85 -2.87 17.35
C ILE A 753 23.03 -1.93 18.24
N THR A 754 22.35 -0.97 17.62
CA THR A 754 21.44 -0.03 18.28
C THR A 754 20.03 -0.21 17.74
N ILE A 755 19.08 -0.43 18.65
CA ILE A 755 17.66 -0.61 18.34
C ILE A 755 16.91 0.61 18.89
N PRO A 756 16.31 1.46 18.03
CA PRO A 756 15.52 2.61 18.47
C PRO A 756 14.12 2.19 18.91
N SER A 757 13.58 2.81 19.96
CA SER A 757 12.21 2.59 20.45
C SER A 757 11.49 3.85 20.90
#